data_AF-A0A962W6Z9-F1
#
_entry.id   AF-A0A962W6Z9-F1
#
_cell.length_a   1.000
_cell.length_b   1.000
_cell.length_c   1.000
_cell.angle_alpha   90.00
_cell.angle_beta   90.00
_cell.angle_gamma   90.00
#
_symmetry.space_group_name_H-M   'P 1'
#
loop_
_entity.id
_entity.type
_entity.pdbx_description
1 polymer ?
#
loop_
_entity_poly.entity_id
_entity_poly.type
_entity_poly.pdbx_seq_one_letter_code
_entity_poly.pdbx_strand_id
1 'polypeptide(L)'
;MMKLRDSNTVRSGLALAVAALAILTVSFPVSASNPNTFVHLFEWSWNDIAHECEAFLGPKGYDAVQISPPNEHIQGSPWWTRYQPVSYQLVSRSGDAAAFRDMVQRCHAAGVKIYADAVINHTADQVPGPGVGGTVYSRKHHPTIPFAAADYHDDCDINPADYYSDAGRVFGCEVSNLPDLNTGQGNVQDRIAGYLRTLVEDEHVDGLRIDAAKHIAPDDLRTILNKADNPFAFLEVIGVQGQVVQPNQYTAIANVTDFKYGTDIAGKFRGDFNGSLSQLRTFGDSWGLVPSDRAVVFVVNHDRERGHGGGGNLTYKDGARYNLANVFMLAHPQGYPKVMSGYRFDDGNAGPPSGGGCANNAWVCEHRWGNIANMVAYRKFTVGACRDGTEVNVDHWWSNGQNQIAFGCGDKGFVVINNEGGSLDQRLRTGLAAGRYCNILSNDDPCGGEIIEVDAQGFASFHLAGMKAAALYGGARPGGDSAAFAKNFSSLFFRGTPNNWSTTPMHLVADHTWEARVTFDGQAEQRFKIDVAGDWSHNYGDNNANGILDRTGRDIFTGVVGAYRVQVNDQTLRYTLSREEAGASAPESDPDRVAVDTLGAIYTPARTTFSLWSPDHGDVQLWLDGQTHAMRKVPDFNGYTDVYQVTVDGDHRLKPYHFLVNGIAVRDPYGRMVEPNTHNNIVMDLTKTQLPGGWAPRPPLAEREDAILYELHVRDFTIDPSSGVPAGKRGKFLGLIEPGTTHNGHKTGLDHLIELGITHVQLMPVYDFASCPNVADQACYNWGYDPRNFNVPEERYSLTPFDYENRVVEFKKMVDELHQAGLRVIIDVVYNHTFQKEMFEPITGRYYTATDLSGTGNSLDANVPMVGRMIRDSLEYWVREYNVDGFRFDLIGVFDYDEVGDWGRYLNTTFPDRTLLIYGEPWNGFAADPREPERVRLGTIAHIHDAHVGVFNPKFREAIKGVNDSGGCNSGDCYAFNANPDVWRIVVGSRGGIRFANDPFAPIDTWDPMFAADPEQSINYVSAHDNLTLRDKILLWADRNGRDRGDPYLRRIQQFANGLVLTSQGIPFLHAGVEMLRDKQGDHNSYQSGDAVNQIRWEWKTNNADIFAYYKDAIALRKAHSGFRMNTWREIDQHVTTTTPRHGVVVNHIQAGRNGDDWSEIIVIANSADNYTFTLPPGAWKVAMEKSDPSAGNGRPVSGTVVAEGTAVTVVYKD
;
A
#
# COMPACT_ATOMS: atom_id res chain seq x y z
N MET A 1 -50.14 -46.44 -23.29
CA MET A 1 -49.76 -46.27 -24.72
C MET A 1 -48.58 -45.32 -24.75
N MET A 2 -47.42 -45.55 -25.36
CA MET A 2 -46.83 -46.63 -26.16
C MET A 2 -45.33 -46.22 -26.19
N LYS A 3 -44.40 -46.98 -25.59
CA LYS A 3 -43.41 -47.86 -26.28
C LYS A 3 -42.47 -47.06 -27.21
N LEU A 4 -41.13 -47.15 -27.23
CA LEU A 4 -40.08 -48.15 -26.96
C LEU A 4 -38.71 -47.38 -27.07
N ARG A 5 -37.52 -47.78 -26.58
CA ARG A 5 -36.89 -49.11 -26.55
C ARG A 5 -35.57 -49.05 -25.73
N ASP A 6 -35.33 -50.09 -24.93
CA ASP A 6 -34.07 -50.46 -24.26
C ASP A 6 -33.02 -51.08 -25.21
N SER A 7 -31.74 -51.05 -24.80
CA SER A 7 -30.82 -52.22 -24.71
C SER A 7 -29.42 -51.76 -24.24
N ASN A 8 -28.94 -52.11 -23.05
CA ASN A 8 -28.32 -53.36 -22.53
C ASN A 8 -26.80 -53.52 -22.75
N THR A 9 -26.07 -53.46 -21.61
CA THR A 9 -24.93 -54.30 -21.16
C THR A 9 -23.61 -54.37 -21.96
N VAL A 10 -22.46 -54.09 -21.31
CA VAL A 10 -21.51 -55.06 -20.70
C VAL A 10 -20.37 -54.29 -19.97
N ARG A 11 -20.01 -54.78 -18.77
CA ARG A 11 -18.86 -54.36 -17.92
C ARG A 11 -17.52 -54.89 -18.46
N SER A 12 -16.46 -54.07 -18.39
CA SER A 12 -15.02 -54.38 -18.16
C SER A 12 -14.29 -53.02 -18.23
N GLY A 13 -13.75 -52.40 -17.17
CA GLY A 13 -12.67 -52.89 -16.31
C GLY A 13 -11.34 -52.24 -16.72
N LEU A 14 -11.03 -51.03 -16.24
CA LEU A 14 -9.66 -50.58 -15.95
C LEU A 14 -9.71 -49.33 -15.06
N ALA A 15 -9.04 -49.40 -13.92
CA ALA A 15 -8.83 -48.27 -13.02
C ALA A 15 -7.86 -47.27 -13.65
N LEU A 16 -8.21 -45.98 -13.66
CA LEU A 16 -7.25 -44.88 -13.72
C LEU A 16 -7.47 -43.99 -12.51
N ALA A 17 -6.43 -43.88 -11.68
CA ALA A 17 -6.33 -42.87 -10.66
C ALA A 17 -6.29 -41.49 -11.33
N VAL A 18 -7.24 -40.62 -10.98
CA VAL A 18 -7.15 -39.18 -11.27
C VAL A 18 -6.68 -38.52 -9.98
N ALA A 19 -5.40 -38.18 -9.95
CA ALA A 19 -4.86 -37.25 -8.97
C ALA A 19 -5.51 -35.88 -9.23
N ALA A 20 -6.27 -35.38 -8.27
CA ALA A 20 -6.73 -33.99 -8.27
C ALA A 20 -5.53 -33.11 -7.95
N LEU A 21 -4.92 -32.51 -8.98
CA LEU A 21 -4.02 -31.38 -8.82
C LEU A 21 -4.86 -30.20 -8.32
N ALA A 22 -4.61 -29.75 -7.10
CA ALA A 22 -5.03 -28.44 -6.63
C ALA A 22 -4.35 -27.39 -7.51
N ILE A 23 -5.13 -26.62 -8.28
CA ILE A 23 -4.64 -25.44 -8.98
C ILE A 23 -4.52 -24.34 -7.92
N LEU A 24 -3.31 -24.14 -7.40
CA LEU A 24 -2.94 -22.94 -6.66
C LEU A 24 -3.07 -21.75 -7.62
N THR A 25 -4.05 -20.87 -7.39
CA THR A 25 -4.01 -19.52 -7.95
C THR A 25 -3.03 -18.71 -7.12
N VAL A 26 -1.79 -18.65 -7.58
CA VAL A 26 -0.78 -17.71 -7.08
C VAL A 26 -1.19 -16.32 -7.57
N SER A 27 -1.66 -15.46 -6.67
CA SER A 27 -1.73 -14.02 -6.94
C SER A 27 -0.32 -13.46 -6.84
N PHE A 28 0.29 -13.15 -7.99
CA PHE A 28 1.60 -12.52 -8.04
C PHE A 28 1.50 -11.03 -7.69
N PRO A 29 2.44 -10.48 -6.90
CA PRO A 29 2.55 -9.04 -6.73
C PRO A 29 2.97 -8.41 -8.07
N VAL A 30 2.05 -7.68 -8.72
CA VAL A 30 2.44 -6.79 -9.81
C VAL A 30 3.18 -5.62 -9.18
N SER A 31 4.49 -5.55 -9.42
CA SER A 31 5.34 -4.45 -8.97
C SER A 31 4.83 -3.14 -9.58
N ALA A 32 4.09 -2.34 -8.81
CA ALA A 32 3.75 -0.98 -9.17
C ALA A 32 5.01 -0.10 -9.11
N SER A 33 5.81 -0.10 -10.18
CA SER A 33 6.79 0.97 -10.38
C SER A 33 6.03 2.29 -10.47
N ASN A 34 6.41 3.30 -9.67
CA ASN A 34 5.86 4.65 -9.81
C ASN A 34 5.88 5.08 -11.28
N PRO A 35 4.72 5.31 -11.93
CA PRO A 35 4.67 5.45 -13.37
C PRO A 35 5.24 6.81 -13.82
N ASN A 36 6.50 6.80 -14.23
CA ASN A 36 7.18 7.91 -14.92
C ASN A 36 6.69 8.01 -16.39
N THR A 37 7.39 8.71 -17.29
CA THR A 37 6.97 8.82 -18.70
C THR A 37 7.77 7.92 -19.61
N PHE A 38 7.11 7.23 -20.55
CA PHE A 38 7.78 6.51 -21.63
C PHE A 38 7.33 7.02 -23.01
N VAL A 39 8.13 6.71 -24.03
CA VAL A 39 7.87 7.13 -25.42
C VAL A 39 7.61 5.92 -26.31
N HIS A 40 6.72 6.03 -27.29
CA HIS A 40 6.62 5.07 -28.38
C HIS A 40 7.34 5.63 -29.61
N LEU A 41 8.49 5.05 -29.96
CA LEU A 41 9.23 5.38 -31.19
C LEU A 41 8.76 4.48 -32.33
N PHE A 42 7.61 4.82 -32.92
CA PHE A 42 6.90 3.98 -33.87
C PHE A 42 7.63 3.90 -35.22
N GLU A 43 7.92 2.69 -35.69
CA GLU A 43 8.61 2.34 -36.94
C GLU A 43 10.09 2.75 -37.05
N TRP A 44 10.72 3.21 -35.96
CA TRP A 44 12.14 3.59 -35.97
C TRP A 44 13.06 2.39 -36.18
N SER A 45 14.24 2.61 -36.78
CA SER A 45 15.29 1.59 -36.83
C SER A 45 15.89 1.38 -35.44
N TRP A 46 16.39 0.17 -35.14
CA TRP A 46 16.97 -0.11 -33.82
C TRP A 46 18.23 0.71 -33.56
N ASN A 47 19.04 0.96 -34.59
CA ASN A 47 20.20 1.86 -34.48
C ASN A 47 19.79 3.29 -34.16
N ASP A 48 18.73 3.82 -34.80
CA ASP A 48 18.23 5.17 -34.52
C ASP A 48 17.68 5.26 -33.08
N ILE A 49 16.96 4.24 -32.61
CA ILE A 49 16.47 4.17 -31.21
C ILE A 49 17.64 4.16 -30.23
N ALA A 50 18.68 3.36 -30.48
CA ALA A 50 19.87 3.29 -29.64
C ALA A 50 20.54 4.67 -29.50
N HIS A 51 20.73 5.37 -30.62
CA HIS A 51 21.25 6.73 -30.62
C HIS A 51 20.33 7.72 -29.91
N GLU A 52 19.01 7.57 -30.06
CA GLU A 52 18.02 8.43 -29.41
C GLU A 52 18.02 8.24 -27.89
N CYS A 53 18.18 7.01 -27.42
CA CYS A 53 18.32 6.68 -26.00
C CYS A 53 19.50 7.42 -25.36
N GLU A 54 20.67 7.35 -26.01
CA GLU A 54 21.91 7.98 -25.53
C GLU A 54 21.87 9.50 -25.62
N ALA A 55 21.44 10.02 -26.76
CA ALA A 55 21.56 11.45 -27.06
C ALA A 55 20.42 12.28 -26.46
N PHE A 56 19.26 11.67 -26.18
CA PHE A 56 18.08 12.43 -25.80
C PHE A 56 17.22 11.78 -24.71
N LEU A 57 16.73 10.54 -24.89
CA LEU A 57 15.73 9.96 -23.97
C LEU A 57 16.28 9.80 -22.55
N GLY A 58 17.47 9.21 -22.41
CA GLY A 58 18.16 9.07 -21.13
C GLY A 58 18.44 10.43 -20.48
N PRO A 59 19.13 11.36 -21.16
CA PRO A 59 19.37 12.71 -20.66
C PRO A 59 18.10 13.50 -20.26
N LYS A 60 16.97 13.31 -20.95
CA LYS A 60 15.69 13.95 -20.61
C LYS A 60 14.87 13.21 -19.56
N GLY A 61 15.27 11.99 -19.18
CA GLY A 61 14.68 11.24 -18.07
C GLY A 61 13.45 10.40 -18.44
N TYR A 62 13.30 10.02 -19.71
CA TYR A 62 12.31 9.01 -20.11
C TYR A 62 12.64 7.68 -19.45
N ASP A 63 11.63 6.99 -18.92
CA ASP A 63 11.79 5.72 -18.21
C ASP A 63 11.96 4.53 -19.17
N ALA A 64 11.26 4.57 -20.31
CA ALA A 64 11.29 3.50 -21.29
C ALA A 64 11.03 4.00 -22.72
N VAL A 65 11.30 3.14 -23.69
CA VAL A 65 10.87 3.25 -25.08
C VAL A 65 10.07 2.01 -25.49
N GLN A 66 8.83 2.22 -25.95
CA GLN A 66 8.08 1.23 -26.70
C GLN A 66 8.61 1.19 -28.14
N ILE A 67 8.93 0.00 -28.64
CA ILE A 67 9.36 -0.25 -30.02
C ILE A 67 8.26 -1.00 -30.78
N SER A 68 8.22 -0.85 -32.10
CA SER A 68 7.30 -1.63 -32.95
C SER A 68 7.70 -3.11 -33.02
N PRO A 69 6.81 -4.02 -33.48
CA PRO A 69 7.04 -5.45 -33.37
C PRO A 69 8.39 -5.92 -33.93
N PRO A 70 9.19 -6.65 -33.14
CA PRO A 70 10.55 -6.98 -33.53
C PRO A 70 10.66 -8.25 -34.38
N ASN A 71 9.57 -9.02 -34.45
CA ASN A 71 9.48 -10.24 -35.22
C ASN A 71 9.55 -9.99 -36.74
N GLU A 72 9.87 -11.04 -37.49
CA GLU A 72 9.77 -11.04 -38.95
C GLU A 72 8.32 -10.92 -39.38
N HIS A 73 8.12 -10.13 -40.42
CA HIS A 73 6.81 -9.81 -40.95
C HIS A 73 6.80 -9.84 -42.48
N ILE A 74 5.62 -9.64 -43.06
CA ILE A 74 5.45 -9.66 -44.52
C ILE A 74 6.21 -8.52 -45.20
N GLN A 75 6.53 -8.68 -46.49
CA GLN A 75 7.11 -7.59 -47.27
C GLN A 75 6.06 -6.54 -47.63
N GLY A 76 6.49 -5.28 -47.68
CA GLY A 76 5.69 -4.17 -48.15
C GLY A 76 6.13 -2.85 -47.52
N SER A 77 5.72 -1.75 -48.14
CA SER A 77 5.96 -0.41 -47.61
C SER A 77 4.97 0.02 -46.52
N PRO A 78 3.68 -0.37 -46.49
CA PRO A 78 2.76 0.11 -45.45
C PRO A 78 3.21 -0.25 -44.03
N TRP A 79 2.85 0.56 -43.04
CA TRP A 79 3.24 0.32 -41.64
C TRP A 79 2.64 -0.98 -41.08
N TRP A 80 1.36 -1.25 -41.38
CA TRP A 80 0.63 -2.41 -40.86
C TRP A 80 1.22 -3.75 -41.30
N THR A 81 2.08 -3.76 -42.33
CA THR A 81 2.81 -4.97 -42.72
C THR A 81 3.69 -5.50 -41.59
N ARG A 82 4.16 -4.64 -40.68
CA ARG A 82 4.92 -5.02 -39.48
C ARG A 82 4.11 -5.83 -38.48
N TYR A 83 2.80 -5.64 -38.47
CA TYR A 83 1.85 -6.30 -37.59
C TYR A 83 1.31 -7.60 -38.19
N GLN A 84 1.95 -8.15 -39.23
CA GLN A 84 1.60 -9.47 -39.79
C GLN A 84 2.80 -10.43 -39.65
N PRO A 85 2.91 -11.15 -38.53
CA PRO A 85 4.05 -12.01 -38.25
C PRO A 85 4.19 -13.16 -39.26
N VAL A 86 5.41 -13.32 -39.75
CA VAL A 86 5.83 -14.44 -40.60
C VAL A 86 6.65 -15.45 -39.79
N SER A 87 7.59 -14.94 -38.99
CA SER A 87 8.39 -15.70 -38.03
C SER A 87 8.60 -14.91 -36.74
N TYR A 88 8.97 -15.60 -35.65
CA TYR A 88 9.44 -14.94 -34.43
C TYR A 88 10.96 -14.66 -34.45
N GLN A 89 11.61 -14.71 -35.61
CA GLN A 89 12.98 -14.23 -35.74
C GLN A 89 13.01 -12.71 -35.57
N LEU A 90 14.05 -12.20 -34.90
CA LEU A 90 14.26 -10.76 -34.73
C LEU A 90 14.87 -10.14 -36.00
N VAL A 91 14.16 -10.25 -37.11
CA VAL A 91 14.53 -9.65 -38.39
C VAL A 91 13.35 -8.85 -38.88
N SER A 92 13.41 -7.54 -38.74
CA SER A 92 12.31 -6.63 -39.02
C SER A 92 12.79 -5.51 -39.94
N ARG A 93 11.87 -4.66 -40.41
CA ARG A 93 12.25 -3.41 -41.09
C ARG A 93 13.20 -2.54 -40.24
N SER A 94 13.21 -2.72 -38.91
CA SER A 94 14.10 -1.98 -37.99
C SER A 94 15.54 -2.48 -37.93
N GLY A 95 15.84 -3.68 -38.42
CA GLY A 95 17.18 -4.28 -38.36
C GLY A 95 17.15 -5.80 -38.20
N ASP A 96 18.29 -6.36 -37.81
CA ASP A 96 18.47 -7.78 -37.49
C ASP A 96 18.75 -8.00 -35.98
N ALA A 97 18.80 -9.26 -35.55
CA ALA A 97 18.93 -9.60 -34.13
C ALA A 97 20.19 -8.99 -33.47
N ALA A 98 21.24 -8.72 -34.24
CA ALA A 98 22.42 -8.04 -33.72
C ALA A 98 22.15 -6.57 -33.43
N ALA A 99 21.47 -5.87 -34.34
CA ALA A 99 21.04 -4.48 -34.13
C ALA A 99 19.98 -4.37 -33.01
N PHE A 100 19.13 -5.37 -32.83
CA PHE A 100 18.18 -5.43 -31.71
C PHE A 100 18.91 -5.44 -30.37
N ARG A 101 19.87 -6.38 -30.20
CA ARG A 101 20.67 -6.50 -28.97
C ARG A 101 21.52 -5.27 -28.69
N ASP A 102 22.13 -4.69 -29.73
CA ASP A 102 22.89 -3.44 -29.62
C ASP A 102 21.99 -2.31 -29.07
N MET A 103 20.78 -2.19 -29.60
CA MET A 103 19.80 -1.20 -29.17
C MET A 103 19.38 -1.40 -27.71
N VAL A 104 19.02 -2.63 -27.32
CA VAL A 104 18.65 -2.93 -25.92
C VAL A 104 19.80 -2.56 -24.98
N GLN A 105 21.02 -3.02 -25.29
CA GLN A 105 22.21 -2.76 -24.47
C GLN A 105 22.48 -1.27 -24.31
N ARG A 106 22.40 -0.50 -25.40
CA ARG A 106 22.71 0.95 -25.39
C ARG A 106 21.62 1.77 -24.72
N CYS A 107 20.35 1.40 -24.90
CA CYS A 107 19.25 2.03 -24.17
C CYS A 107 19.35 1.76 -22.67
N HIS A 108 19.64 0.53 -22.25
CA HIS A 108 19.89 0.20 -20.84
C HIS A 108 21.08 0.98 -20.27
N ALA A 109 22.18 1.11 -21.03
CA ALA A 109 23.32 1.93 -20.63
C ALA A 109 22.97 3.42 -20.46
N ALA A 110 21.96 3.91 -21.20
CA ALA A 110 21.41 5.25 -21.06
C ALA A 110 20.34 5.37 -19.95
N GLY A 111 20.02 4.28 -19.24
CA GLY A 111 18.99 4.23 -18.19
C GLY A 111 17.55 4.18 -18.72
N VAL A 112 17.36 3.76 -19.97
CA VAL A 112 16.05 3.68 -20.65
C VAL A 112 15.67 2.22 -20.87
N LYS A 113 14.54 1.80 -20.31
CA LYS A 113 13.98 0.45 -20.51
C LYS A 113 13.43 0.25 -21.91
N ILE A 114 13.29 -1.00 -22.35
CA ILE A 114 12.68 -1.38 -23.63
C ILE A 114 11.35 -2.08 -23.39
N TYR A 115 10.29 -1.59 -24.05
CA TYR A 115 9.02 -2.30 -24.15
C TYR A 115 8.79 -2.79 -25.59
N ALA A 116 8.81 -4.10 -25.80
CA ALA A 116 8.61 -4.68 -27.13
C ALA A 116 7.11 -4.86 -27.42
N ASP A 117 6.68 -4.44 -28.60
CA ASP A 117 5.35 -4.73 -29.11
C ASP A 117 5.29 -6.17 -29.62
N ALA A 118 4.31 -6.95 -29.17
CA ALA A 118 4.22 -8.38 -29.42
C ALA A 118 2.85 -8.73 -30.04
N VAL A 119 2.89 -9.23 -31.26
CA VAL A 119 1.72 -9.73 -31.99
C VAL A 119 1.64 -11.25 -31.80
N ILE A 120 0.68 -11.70 -31.02
CA ILE A 120 0.57 -13.11 -30.59
C ILE A 120 -0.81 -13.73 -30.80
N ASN A 121 -1.80 -12.97 -31.27
CA ASN A 121 -3.15 -13.48 -31.55
C ASN A 121 -3.27 -14.08 -32.96
N HIS A 122 -2.45 -13.66 -33.92
CA HIS A 122 -2.59 -14.08 -35.33
C HIS A 122 -1.23 -14.17 -36.04
N THR A 123 -1.25 -14.73 -37.26
CA THR A 123 -0.09 -14.72 -38.19
C THR A 123 -0.47 -14.14 -39.56
N ALA A 124 0.51 -13.94 -40.44
CA ALA A 124 0.29 -13.36 -41.77
C ALA A 124 -0.57 -14.24 -42.71
N ASP A 125 -1.36 -13.57 -43.58
CA ASP A 125 -2.36 -14.19 -44.48
C ASP A 125 -1.87 -14.45 -45.94
N GLN A 126 -0.66 -14.01 -46.34
CA GLN A 126 -0.34 -13.99 -47.78
C GLN A 126 -0.14 -15.35 -48.50
N VAL A 127 -0.40 -15.28 -49.82
CA VAL A 127 -0.09 -16.23 -50.90
C VAL A 127 1.45 -16.29 -51.12
N PRO A 128 2.08 -17.44 -51.48
CA PRO A 128 3.47 -17.77 -51.15
C PRO A 128 4.53 -16.72 -51.54
N GLY A 129 5.29 -16.25 -50.56
CA GLY A 129 6.44 -15.35 -50.75
C GLY A 129 7.32 -15.27 -49.49
N PRO A 130 8.58 -14.83 -49.59
CA PRO A 130 9.45 -14.68 -48.43
C PRO A 130 9.02 -13.49 -47.55
N GLY A 131 9.13 -13.62 -46.23
CA GLY A 131 9.12 -12.50 -45.30
C GLY A 131 10.33 -11.60 -45.47
N VAL A 132 10.44 -10.55 -44.66
CA VAL A 132 11.59 -9.62 -44.71
C VAL A 132 12.92 -10.27 -44.30
N GLY A 133 12.88 -11.35 -43.52
CA GLY A 133 14.02 -12.18 -43.13
C GLY A 133 14.25 -13.40 -44.02
N GLY A 134 13.43 -13.57 -45.07
CA GLY A 134 13.56 -14.66 -46.03
C GLY A 134 12.80 -15.94 -45.66
N THR A 135 12.07 -15.96 -44.55
CA THR A 135 11.22 -17.12 -44.20
C THR A 135 10.13 -17.27 -45.25
N VAL A 136 10.06 -18.44 -45.88
CA VAL A 136 8.94 -18.80 -46.76
C VAL A 136 7.77 -19.29 -45.90
N TYR A 137 6.61 -18.69 -46.08
CA TYR A 137 5.39 -19.03 -45.36
C TYR A 137 4.21 -19.10 -46.34
N SER A 138 3.12 -19.68 -45.87
CA SER A 138 1.80 -19.57 -46.49
C SER A 138 0.75 -19.51 -45.40
N ARG A 139 -0.49 -19.15 -45.75
CA ARG A 139 -1.62 -19.14 -44.81
C ARG A 139 -1.64 -20.40 -43.93
N LYS A 140 -1.67 -20.21 -42.60
CA LYS A 140 -1.67 -21.28 -41.57
C LYS A 140 -0.48 -22.24 -41.63
N HIS A 141 0.62 -21.82 -42.26
CA HIS A 141 1.86 -22.58 -42.34
C HIS A 141 3.09 -21.65 -42.22
N HIS A 142 3.63 -21.58 -41.01
CA HIS A 142 4.73 -20.69 -40.65
C HIS A 142 5.89 -21.53 -40.07
N PRO A 143 6.85 -22.01 -40.88
CA PRO A 143 7.79 -23.06 -40.44
C PRO A 143 8.70 -22.68 -39.27
N THR A 144 8.90 -21.37 -39.04
CA THR A 144 9.73 -20.79 -37.97
C THR A 144 8.90 -20.25 -36.79
N ILE A 145 7.57 -20.28 -36.88
CA ILE A 145 6.64 -20.20 -35.75
C ILE A 145 5.85 -21.50 -35.77
N PRO A 146 6.29 -22.60 -35.12
CA PRO A 146 5.95 -23.98 -35.50
C PRO A 146 4.48 -24.42 -35.33
N PHE A 147 3.52 -23.51 -35.49
CA PHE A 147 2.10 -23.70 -35.69
C PHE A 147 1.82 -24.47 -36.98
N ALA A 148 1.14 -25.60 -36.82
CA ALA A 148 0.50 -26.34 -37.89
C ALA A 148 -0.91 -25.77 -38.13
N ALA A 149 -1.55 -26.15 -39.24
CA ALA A 149 -2.90 -25.69 -39.54
C ALA A 149 -3.94 -25.98 -38.43
N ALA A 150 -3.72 -27.02 -37.61
CA ALA A 150 -4.57 -27.37 -36.47
C ALA A 150 -4.41 -26.46 -35.24
N ASP A 151 -3.36 -25.63 -35.21
CA ASP A 151 -3.08 -24.68 -34.13
C ASP A 151 -3.84 -23.34 -34.32
N TYR A 152 -4.61 -23.23 -35.40
CA TYR A 152 -5.46 -22.07 -35.71
C TYR A 152 -6.93 -22.40 -35.43
N HIS A 153 -7.73 -21.37 -35.18
CA HIS A 153 -9.18 -21.51 -35.23
C HIS A 153 -9.65 -21.80 -36.68
N ASP A 154 -10.88 -22.31 -36.82
CA ASP A 154 -11.53 -22.47 -38.12
C ASP A 154 -11.69 -21.09 -38.80
N ASP A 155 -11.64 -21.06 -40.13
CA ASP A 155 -11.79 -19.81 -40.89
C ASP A 155 -13.18 -19.18 -40.60
N CYS A 156 -13.17 -17.99 -40.02
CA CYS A 156 -14.35 -17.15 -39.86
C CYS A 156 -13.96 -15.69 -39.72
N ASP A 157 -14.81 -14.78 -40.22
CA ASP A 157 -14.61 -13.34 -40.06
C ASP A 157 -15.30 -12.81 -38.79
N ILE A 158 -14.69 -11.81 -38.16
CA ILE A 158 -15.37 -10.97 -37.15
C ILE A 158 -16.24 -9.94 -37.88
N ASN A 159 -17.56 -10.06 -37.76
CA ASN A 159 -18.49 -9.07 -38.28
C ASN A 159 -18.66 -7.90 -37.30
N PRO A 160 -19.02 -6.69 -37.77
CA PRO A 160 -19.28 -5.56 -36.87
C PRO A 160 -20.30 -5.83 -35.76
N ALA A 161 -21.30 -6.70 -36.02
CA ALA A 161 -22.29 -7.10 -35.03
C ALA A 161 -21.71 -7.99 -33.91
N ASP A 162 -20.70 -8.81 -34.22
CA ASP A 162 -20.12 -9.77 -33.28
C ASP A 162 -19.52 -9.05 -32.06
N TYR A 163 -18.92 -7.86 -32.27
CA TYR A 163 -18.44 -7.01 -31.19
C TYR A 163 -19.51 -6.62 -30.15
N TYR A 164 -20.80 -6.68 -30.49
CA TYR A 164 -21.90 -6.32 -29.61
C TYR A 164 -22.73 -7.52 -29.13
N SER A 165 -22.49 -8.72 -29.66
CA SER A 165 -23.33 -9.88 -29.36
C SER A 165 -22.58 -11.18 -29.05
N ASP A 166 -21.30 -11.31 -29.42
CA ASP A 166 -20.61 -12.60 -29.39
C ASP A 166 -19.11 -12.46 -29.09
N ALA A 167 -18.74 -12.58 -27.81
CA ALA A 167 -17.35 -12.52 -27.37
C ALA A 167 -16.53 -13.71 -27.89
N GLY A 168 -17.15 -14.88 -28.07
CA GLY A 168 -16.46 -16.08 -28.58
C GLY A 168 -15.97 -15.87 -30.00
N ARG A 169 -16.76 -15.19 -30.84
CA ARG A 169 -16.32 -14.78 -32.18
C ARG A 169 -15.25 -13.69 -32.15
N VAL A 170 -15.30 -12.75 -31.21
CA VAL A 170 -14.24 -11.72 -31.07
C VAL A 170 -12.89 -12.34 -30.70
N PHE A 171 -12.89 -13.44 -29.92
CA PHE A 171 -11.68 -14.14 -29.49
C PHE A 171 -11.19 -15.25 -30.44
N GLY A 172 -12.05 -15.77 -31.31
CA GLY A 172 -11.75 -16.98 -32.09
C GLY A 172 -12.04 -16.88 -33.58
N CYS A 173 -12.31 -15.68 -34.10
CA CYS A 173 -12.42 -15.41 -35.54
C CYS A 173 -11.36 -14.40 -35.99
N GLU A 174 -11.12 -14.40 -37.29
CA GLU A 174 -10.03 -13.68 -37.93
C GLU A 174 -10.28 -12.17 -37.95
N VAL A 175 -9.38 -11.44 -37.29
CA VAL A 175 -9.32 -9.98 -37.40
C VAL A 175 -8.68 -9.63 -38.75
N SER A 176 -9.42 -8.91 -39.60
CA SER A 176 -8.95 -8.48 -40.93
C SER A 176 -8.45 -9.64 -41.83
N ASN A 177 -9.11 -10.81 -41.78
CA ASN A 177 -8.77 -12.03 -42.54
C ASN A 177 -7.40 -12.64 -42.19
N LEU A 178 -6.82 -12.24 -41.05
CA LEU A 178 -5.54 -12.76 -40.59
C LEU A 178 -5.75 -14.08 -39.83
N PRO A 179 -5.03 -15.16 -40.18
CA PRO A 179 -5.11 -16.45 -39.50
C PRO A 179 -5.03 -16.35 -37.98
N ASP A 180 -6.13 -16.65 -37.32
CA ASP A 180 -6.29 -16.53 -35.87
C ASP A 180 -5.74 -17.77 -35.14
N LEU A 181 -4.81 -17.54 -34.21
CA LEU A 181 -4.18 -18.60 -33.43
C LEU A 181 -5.15 -19.07 -32.35
N ASN A 182 -5.29 -20.39 -32.20
CA ASN A 182 -6.14 -20.96 -31.16
C ASN A 182 -5.45 -20.91 -29.80
N THR A 183 -5.51 -19.75 -29.16
CA THR A 183 -4.89 -19.46 -27.87
C THR A 183 -5.47 -20.27 -26.71
N GLY A 184 -6.61 -20.95 -26.90
CA GLY A 184 -7.16 -21.93 -25.95
C GLY A 184 -6.42 -23.28 -25.94
N GLN A 185 -5.57 -23.56 -26.93
CA GLN A 185 -4.78 -24.79 -26.97
C GLN A 185 -3.47 -24.66 -26.19
N GLY A 186 -3.21 -25.59 -25.27
CA GLY A 186 -2.04 -25.54 -24.38
C GLY A 186 -0.69 -25.47 -25.12
N ASN A 187 -0.53 -26.19 -26.24
CA ASN A 187 0.68 -26.15 -27.07
C ASN A 187 0.86 -24.82 -27.80
N VAL A 188 -0.24 -24.14 -28.15
CA VAL A 188 -0.20 -22.79 -28.73
C VAL A 188 0.28 -21.81 -27.68
N GLN A 189 -0.31 -21.87 -26.48
CA GLN A 189 0.11 -21.06 -25.33
C GLN A 189 1.59 -21.26 -24.98
N ASP A 190 2.08 -22.51 -24.97
CA ASP A 190 3.49 -22.81 -24.65
C ASP A 190 4.46 -22.18 -25.66
N ARG A 191 4.12 -22.17 -26.94
CA ARG A 191 4.93 -21.57 -28.01
C ARG A 191 4.92 -20.05 -27.94
N ILE A 192 3.76 -19.44 -27.71
CA ILE A 192 3.65 -18.00 -27.51
C ILE A 192 4.46 -17.59 -26.28
N ALA A 193 4.25 -18.27 -25.15
CA ALA A 193 4.98 -18.00 -23.92
C ALA A 193 6.49 -18.22 -24.07
N GLY A 194 6.93 -19.16 -24.91
CA GLY A 194 8.33 -19.34 -25.27
C GLY A 194 8.92 -18.13 -25.99
N TYR A 195 8.19 -17.58 -26.97
CA TYR A 195 8.59 -16.35 -27.66
C TYR A 195 8.67 -15.15 -26.72
N LEU A 196 7.67 -14.97 -25.85
CA LEU A 196 7.69 -13.89 -24.87
C LEU A 196 8.87 -14.01 -23.89
N ARG A 197 9.20 -15.23 -23.43
CA ARG A 197 10.40 -15.47 -22.62
C ARG A 197 11.67 -15.16 -23.40
N THR A 198 11.79 -15.51 -24.68
CA THR A 198 12.97 -15.13 -25.47
C THR A 198 13.15 -13.62 -25.52
N LEU A 199 12.08 -12.84 -25.69
CA LEU A 199 12.20 -11.38 -25.64
C LEU A 199 12.70 -10.89 -24.28
N VAL A 200 12.15 -11.40 -23.18
CA VAL A 200 12.42 -10.91 -21.82
C VAL A 200 13.73 -11.46 -21.24
N GLU A 201 13.92 -12.78 -21.30
CA GLU A 201 15.03 -13.50 -20.69
C GLU A 201 16.29 -13.45 -21.56
N ASP A 202 16.17 -13.78 -22.86
CA ASP A 202 17.33 -13.94 -23.74
C ASP A 202 17.78 -12.59 -24.35
N GLU A 203 16.81 -11.73 -24.67
CA GLU A 203 17.03 -10.46 -25.38
C GLU A 203 16.86 -9.24 -24.46
N HIS A 204 16.62 -9.48 -23.17
CA HIS A 204 16.60 -8.48 -22.08
C HIS A 204 15.62 -7.33 -22.28
N VAL A 205 14.45 -7.59 -22.88
CA VAL A 205 13.35 -6.63 -22.93
C VAL A 205 12.71 -6.51 -21.53
N ASP A 206 12.51 -5.28 -21.06
CA ASP A 206 11.97 -5.01 -19.72
C ASP A 206 10.45 -5.19 -19.60
N GLY A 207 9.74 -5.17 -20.74
CA GLY A 207 8.30 -5.36 -20.75
C GLY A 207 7.67 -5.46 -22.13
N LEU A 208 6.37 -5.76 -22.17
CA LEU A 208 5.66 -6.12 -23.40
C LEU A 208 4.40 -5.28 -23.60
N ARG A 209 4.17 -4.78 -24.82
CA ARG A 209 2.82 -4.45 -25.27
C ARG A 209 2.25 -5.68 -25.97
N ILE A 210 1.10 -6.16 -25.55
CA ILE A 210 0.36 -7.18 -26.31
C ILE A 210 -0.58 -6.46 -27.28
N ASP A 211 -0.25 -6.54 -28.57
CA ASP A 211 -1.07 -6.02 -29.67
C ASP A 211 -2.37 -6.82 -29.79
N ALA A 212 -3.47 -6.14 -30.14
CA ALA A 212 -4.76 -6.78 -30.38
C ALA A 212 -5.23 -7.71 -29.24
N ALA A 213 -4.84 -7.45 -27.98
CA ALA A 213 -5.16 -8.30 -26.82
C ALA A 213 -6.67 -8.51 -26.61
N LYS A 214 -7.51 -7.57 -27.10
CA LYS A 214 -8.97 -7.71 -27.20
C LYS A 214 -9.43 -8.96 -27.95
N HIS A 215 -8.61 -9.50 -28.84
CA HIS A 215 -8.88 -10.67 -29.66
C HIS A 215 -8.30 -11.96 -29.07
N ILE A 216 -7.91 -11.94 -27.80
CA ILE A 216 -7.50 -13.12 -27.04
C ILE A 216 -8.43 -13.20 -25.83
N ALA A 217 -8.96 -14.39 -25.55
CA ALA A 217 -9.78 -14.58 -24.36
C ALA A 217 -8.96 -14.24 -23.10
N PRO A 218 -9.53 -13.54 -22.09
CA PRO A 218 -8.80 -13.13 -20.89
C PRO A 218 -8.08 -14.28 -20.17
N ASP A 219 -8.72 -15.46 -20.08
CA ASP A 219 -8.13 -16.63 -19.44
C ASP A 219 -6.93 -17.21 -20.19
N ASP A 220 -6.98 -17.21 -21.52
CA ASP A 220 -5.90 -17.68 -22.37
C ASP A 220 -4.70 -16.73 -22.28
N LEU A 221 -4.95 -15.43 -22.33
CA LEU A 221 -3.92 -14.41 -22.20
C LEU A 221 -3.24 -14.46 -20.83
N ARG A 222 -4.01 -14.59 -19.75
CA ARG A 222 -3.49 -14.79 -18.39
C ARG A 222 -2.61 -16.04 -18.32
N THR A 223 -3.04 -17.13 -18.93
CA THR A 223 -2.26 -18.39 -18.95
C THR A 223 -0.96 -18.24 -19.73
N ILE A 224 -0.98 -17.56 -20.88
CA ILE A 224 0.20 -17.27 -21.69
C ILE A 224 1.21 -16.43 -20.89
N LEU A 225 0.78 -15.34 -20.27
CA LEU A 225 1.66 -14.48 -19.48
C LEU A 225 2.22 -15.20 -18.25
N ASN A 226 1.41 -16.00 -17.54
CA ASN A 226 1.89 -16.83 -16.43
C ASN A 226 2.96 -17.84 -16.88
N LYS A 227 2.77 -18.49 -18.04
CA LYS A 227 3.78 -19.38 -18.61
C LYS A 227 5.05 -18.65 -19.03
N ALA A 228 4.97 -17.35 -19.30
CA ALA A 228 6.10 -16.50 -19.62
C ALA A 228 6.80 -15.89 -18.39
N ASP A 229 6.51 -16.40 -17.19
CA ASP A 229 7.00 -15.89 -15.89
C ASP A 229 6.50 -14.47 -15.54
N ASN A 230 5.29 -14.16 -16.03
CA ASN A 230 4.53 -12.94 -15.72
C ASN A 230 5.34 -11.63 -15.85
N PRO A 231 5.93 -11.35 -17.03
CA PRO A 231 6.71 -10.14 -17.25
C PRO A 231 5.83 -8.90 -17.16
N PHE A 232 6.43 -7.72 -16.93
CA PHE A 232 5.68 -6.47 -17.03
C PHE A 232 5.05 -6.37 -18.42
N ALA A 233 3.73 -6.20 -18.47
CA ALA A 233 2.98 -6.11 -19.71
C ALA A 233 1.91 -5.03 -19.65
N PHE A 234 1.54 -4.53 -20.82
CA PHE A 234 0.31 -3.78 -21.00
C PHE A 234 -0.44 -4.19 -22.27
N LEU A 235 -1.76 -4.16 -22.20
CA LEU A 235 -2.64 -4.84 -23.12
C LEU A 235 -3.40 -3.85 -23.98
N GLU A 236 -3.39 -4.07 -25.29
CA GLU A 236 -4.27 -3.34 -26.19
C GLU A 236 -5.70 -3.88 -26.14
N VAL A 237 -6.53 -3.23 -25.34
CA VAL A 237 -7.97 -3.52 -25.29
C VAL A 237 -8.77 -2.26 -25.60
N ILE A 238 -9.26 -2.15 -26.83
CA ILE A 238 -10.06 -0.99 -27.25
C ILE A 238 -11.47 -1.09 -26.64
N GLY A 239 -11.76 -0.27 -25.64
CA GLY A 239 -13.09 -0.15 -25.02
C GLY A 239 -14.03 0.73 -25.84
N VAL A 240 -15.12 0.14 -26.34
CA VAL A 240 -16.23 0.86 -27.00
C VAL A 240 -17.51 0.52 -26.28
N GLN A 241 -18.26 1.54 -25.84
CA GLN A 241 -19.49 1.35 -25.07
C GLN A 241 -20.47 0.39 -25.78
N GLY A 242 -20.99 -0.59 -25.04
CA GLY A 242 -21.95 -1.57 -25.54
C GLY A 242 -21.34 -2.81 -26.21
N GLN A 243 -20.03 -2.84 -26.45
CA GLN A 243 -19.36 -4.04 -26.95
C GLN A 243 -19.19 -5.11 -25.84
N VAL A 244 -19.16 -6.38 -26.22
CA VAL A 244 -19.08 -7.53 -25.29
C VAL A 244 -17.68 -7.74 -24.68
N VAL A 245 -16.64 -7.16 -25.30
CA VAL A 245 -15.26 -7.19 -24.80
C VAL A 245 -14.82 -5.76 -24.41
N GLN A 246 -14.48 -5.59 -23.13
CA GLN A 246 -14.17 -4.32 -22.47
C GLN A 246 -12.85 -4.36 -21.69
N PRO A 247 -12.15 -3.21 -21.51
CA PRO A 247 -10.87 -3.11 -20.80
C PRO A 247 -10.88 -3.70 -19.39
N ASN A 248 -11.97 -3.52 -18.64
CA ASN A 248 -12.11 -3.98 -17.25
C ASN A 248 -12.05 -5.51 -17.09
N GLN A 249 -12.22 -6.28 -18.17
CA GLN A 249 -12.04 -7.73 -18.16
C GLN A 249 -10.56 -8.15 -18.11
N TYR A 250 -9.64 -7.20 -18.35
CA TYR A 250 -8.21 -7.45 -18.49
C TYR A 250 -7.34 -6.76 -17.42
N THR A 251 -7.90 -5.83 -16.64
CA THR A 251 -7.15 -5.05 -15.63
C THR A 251 -6.59 -5.90 -14.48
N ALA A 252 -7.13 -7.09 -14.26
CA ALA A 252 -6.61 -8.08 -13.31
C ALA A 252 -5.42 -8.90 -13.86
N ILE A 253 -5.16 -8.82 -15.18
CA ILE A 253 -4.11 -9.58 -15.86
C ILE A 253 -2.84 -8.74 -15.94
N ALA A 254 -2.94 -7.54 -16.50
CA ALA A 254 -1.83 -6.61 -16.67
C ALA A 254 -2.38 -5.19 -16.87
N ASN A 255 -1.50 -4.21 -17.07
CA ASN A 255 -1.95 -2.84 -17.36
C ASN A 255 -2.70 -2.80 -18.70
N VAL A 256 -3.61 -1.86 -18.90
CA VAL A 256 -4.44 -1.77 -20.12
C VAL A 256 -4.31 -0.39 -20.73
N THR A 257 -4.15 -0.31 -22.05
CA THR A 257 -4.15 0.96 -22.77
C THR A 257 -5.53 1.62 -22.72
N ASP A 258 -5.62 2.81 -22.14
CA ASP A 258 -6.87 3.53 -22.02
C ASP A 258 -7.13 4.42 -23.25
N PHE A 259 -7.86 3.87 -24.22
CA PHE A 259 -8.26 4.60 -25.42
C PHE A 259 -9.28 5.72 -25.16
N LYS A 260 -10.04 5.62 -24.06
CA LYS A 260 -11.04 6.62 -23.71
C LYS A 260 -10.37 7.91 -23.22
N TYR A 261 -9.26 7.79 -22.50
CA TYR A 261 -8.43 8.92 -22.06
C TYR A 261 -8.18 9.93 -23.20
N GLY A 262 -7.60 9.48 -24.30
CA GLY A 262 -7.22 10.38 -25.40
C GLY A 262 -8.43 10.99 -26.13
N THR A 263 -9.55 10.28 -26.20
CA THR A 263 -10.80 10.78 -26.79
C THR A 263 -11.43 11.86 -25.92
N ASP A 264 -11.50 11.65 -24.61
CA ASP A 264 -12.06 12.60 -23.65
C ASP A 264 -11.23 13.89 -23.59
N ILE A 265 -9.90 13.76 -23.53
CA ILE A 265 -8.96 14.90 -23.57
C ILE A 265 -9.15 15.68 -24.87
N ALA A 266 -9.17 15.01 -26.03
CA ALA A 266 -9.37 15.69 -27.31
C ALA A 266 -10.69 16.46 -27.35
N GLY A 267 -11.78 15.88 -26.83
CA GLY A 267 -13.09 16.53 -26.74
C GLY A 267 -13.05 17.82 -25.92
N LYS A 268 -12.38 17.82 -24.76
CA LYS A 268 -12.26 19.03 -23.92
C LYS A 268 -11.37 20.10 -24.53
N PHE A 269 -10.27 19.72 -25.17
CA PHE A 269 -9.35 20.68 -25.78
C PHE A 269 -9.87 21.28 -27.10
N ARG A 270 -10.67 20.55 -27.88
CA ARG A 270 -11.32 21.08 -29.11
C ARG A 270 -12.61 21.85 -28.82
N GLY A 271 -13.25 21.60 -27.69
CA GLY A 271 -14.57 22.15 -27.37
C GLY A 271 -15.74 21.34 -27.95
N ASP A 272 -15.51 20.06 -28.25
CA ASP A 272 -16.54 19.18 -28.78
C ASP A 272 -17.66 19.01 -27.73
N PHE A 273 -18.92 19.03 -28.17
CA PHE A 273 -20.10 18.88 -27.30
C PHE A 273 -20.14 19.86 -26.09
N ASN A 274 -19.76 21.12 -26.29
CA ASN A 274 -19.60 22.12 -25.22
C ASN A 274 -18.54 21.74 -24.17
N GLY A 275 -17.51 20.99 -24.59
CA GLY A 275 -16.35 20.69 -23.77
C GLY A 275 -15.53 21.93 -23.44
N SER A 276 -14.95 21.96 -22.24
CA SER A 276 -14.01 23.01 -21.84
C SER A 276 -12.99 22.44 -20.86
N LEU A 277 -11.80 23.06 -20.78
CA LEU A 277 -10.78 22.63 -19.82
C LEU A 277 -11.23 22.76 -18.37
N SER A 278 -12.12 23.72 -18.06
CA SER A 278 -12.70 23.89 -16.71
C SER A 278 -13.40 22.64 -16.17
N GLN A 279 -13.87 21.76 -17.06
CA GLN A 279 -14.52 20.50 -16.69
C GLN A 279 -13.54 19.41 -16.26
N LEU A 280 -12.24 19.57 -16.53
CA LEU A 280 -11.21 18.58 -16.17
C LEU A 280 -10.89 18.54 -14.66
N ARG A 281 -11.55 19.37 -13.83
CA ARG A 281 -11.35 19.38 -12.38
C ARG A 281 -11.59 18.00 -11.73
N THR A 282 -12.55 17.24 -12.26
CA THR A 282 -12.92 15.92 -11.76
C THR A 282 -12.37 14.79 -12.62
N PHE A 283 -11.40 15.08 -13.49
CA PHE A 283 -10.86 14.12 -14.45
C PHE A 283 -10.16 12.96 -13.73
N GLY A 284 -10.55 11.73 -14.04
CA GLY A 284 -10.04 10.52 -13.38
C GLY A 284 -11.04 9.37 -13.49
N ASP A 285 -10.96 8.40 -12.57
CA ASP A 285 -11.69 7.13 -12.64
C ASP A 285 -13.22 7.31 -12.70
N SER A 286 -13.76 8.36 -12.08
CA SER A 286 -15.20 8.70 -12.15
C SER A 286 -15.72 8.96 -13.58
N TRP A 287 -14.83 9.15 -14.56
CA TRP A 287 -15.18 9.33 -15.97
C TRP A 287 -15.34 8.00 -16.72
N GLY A 288 -15.20 6.86 -16.03
CA GLY A 288 -15.19 5.53 -16.64
C GLY A 288 -13.88 5.23 -17.37
N LEU A 289 -12.78 5.84 -16.92
CA LEU A 289 -11.42 5.52 -17.35
C LEU A 289 -10.97 4.19 -16.74
N VAL A 290 -9.91 3.60 -17.30
CA VAL A 290 -9.22 2.49 -16.64
C VAL A 290 -8.60 3.01 -15.33
N PRO A 291 -8.68 2.27 -14.21
CA PRO A 291 -8.08 2.68 -12.94
C PRO A 291 -6.64 3.14 -13.10
N SER A 292 -6.29 4.22 -12.42
CA SER A 292 -5.04 4.96 -12.63
C SER A 292 -3.75 4.15 -12.41
N ASP A 293 -3.78 3.12 -11.56
CA ASP A 293 -2.68 2.16 -11.33
C ASP A 293 -2.59 1.07 -12.40
N ARG A 294 -3.67 0.82 -13.13
CA ARG A 294 -3.77 -0.17 -14.21
C ARG A 294 -3.77 0.44 -15.62
N ALA A 295 -3.83 1.76 -15.74
CA ALA A 295 -3.96 2.44 -17.03
C ALA A 295 -2.61 2.80 -17.65
N VAL A 296 -2.43 2.51 -18.95
CA VAL A 296 -1.46 3.20 -19.81
C VAL A 296 -2.20 4.26 -20.62
N VAL A 297 -1.91 5.53 -20.37
CA VAL A 297 -2.65 6.67 -20.94
C VAL A 297 -1.85 7.36 -22.04
N PHE A 298 -2.54 7.94 -23.01
CA PHE A 298 -1.92 8.66 -24.12
C PHE A 298 -2.88 9.69 -24.71
N VAL A 299 -2.34 10.81 -25.20
CA VAL A 299 -3.12 11.75 -26.03
C VAL A 299 -3.48 11.09 -27.37
N VAL A 300 -2.53 10.36 -27.97
CA VAL A 300 -2.72 9.60 -29.20
C VAL A 300 -1.75 8.41 -29.25
N ASN A 301 -2.08 7.37 -30.00
CA ASN A 301 -1.18 6.28 -30.37
C ASN A 301 -1.15 6.12 -31.90
N HIS A 302 -0.34 5.19 -32.41
CA HIS A 302 -0.17 4.98 -33.85
C HIS A 302 -1.48 4.67 -34.59
N ASP A 303 -2.39 3.89 -33.99
CA ASP A 303 -3.72 3.59 -34.56
C ASP A 303 -4.62 4.82 -34.66
N ARG A 304 -4.80 5.52 -33.52
CA ARG A 304 -5.71 6.66 -33.43
C ARG A 304 -5.22 7.84 -34.27
N GLU A 305 -3.91 8.02 -34.38
CA GLU A 305 -3.30 9.04 -35.24
C GLU A 305 -3.67 8.82 -36.72
N ARG A 306 -3.82 7.55 -37.14
CA ARG A 306 -4.19 7.14 -38.51
C ARG A 306 -5.69 6.89 -38.69
N GLY A 307 -6.51 7.20 -37.68
CA GLY A 307 -7.96 7.11 -37.74
C GLY A 307 -8.54 5.72 -37.43
N HIS A 308 -7.72 4.75 -37.04
CA HIS A 308 -8.19 3.42 -36.62
C HIS A 308 -8.83 3.47 -35.22
N GLY A 309 -9.70 2.49 -34.92
CA GLY A 309 -10.34 2.35 -33.60
C GLY A 309 -11.39 3.40 -33.25
N GLY A 310 -11.85 4.22 -34.19
CA GLY A 310 -12.87 5.26 -33.98
C GLY A 310 -12.37 6.71 -34.08
N GLY A 311 -11.05 6.92 -34.24
CA GLY A 311 -10.44 8.24 -34.46
C GLY A 311 -10.71 9.24 -33.33
N GLY A 312 -10.62 10.54 -33.64
CA GLY A 312 -11.07 11.62 -32.76
C GLY A 312 -10.03 12.19 -31.79
N ASN A 313 -8.85 11.61 -31.66
CA ASN A 313 -7.77 12.14 -30.82
C ASN A 313 -7.13 13.40 -31.42
N LEU A 314 -6.40 14.15 -30.59
CA LEU A 314 -5.48 15.20 -31.07
C LEU A 314 -4.19 14.57 -31.57
N THR A 315 -3.65 15.08 -32.67
CA THR A 315 -2.42 14.60 -33.31
C THR A 315 -1.41 15.75 -33.45
N TYR A 316 -0.19 15.44 -33.87
CA TYR A 316 0.80 16.49 -34.19
C TYR A 316 0.29 17.53 -35.21
N LYS A 317 -0.72 17.18 -36.03
CA LYS A 317 -1.34 18.08 -37.03
C LYS A 317 -2.20 19.18 -36.38
N ASP A 318 -2.62 18.99 -35.13
CA ASP A 318 -3.41 19.98 -34.35
C ASP A 318 -2.54 21.06 -33.68
N GLY A 319 -1.21 21.02 -33.90
CA GLY A 319 -0.28 22.06 -33.51
C GLY A 319 -0.27 22.35 -32.00
N ALA A 320 -0.43 23.62 -31.62
CA ALA A 320 -0.33 24.06 -30.23
C ALA A 320 -1.30 23.32 -29.30
N ARG A 321 -2.50 22.97 -29.77
CA ARG A 321 -3.51 22.28 -28.96
C ARG A 321 -3.06 20.87 -28.55
N TYR A 322 -2.45 20.12 -29.48
CA TYR A 322 -1.88 18.81 -29.18
C TYR A 322 -0.75 18.90 -28.16
N ASN A 323 0.07 19.95 -28.26
CA ASN A 323 1.13 20.21 -27.29
C ASN A 323 0.56 20.48 -25.88
N LEU A 324 -0.45 21.35 -25.76
CA LEU A 324 -1.10 21.62 -24.46
C LEU A 324 -1.78 20.36 -23.87
N ALA A 325 -2.35 19.49 -24.69
CA ALA A 325 -2.92 18.22 -24.23
C ALA A 325 -1.85 17.27 -23.67
N ASN A 326 -0.65 17.24 -24.27
CA ASN A 326 0.47 16.47 -23.73
C ASN A 326 1.01 17.09 -22.43
N VAL A 327 1.09 18.42 -22.33
CA VAL A 327 1.41 19.10 -21.07
C VAL A 327 0.43 18.71 -19.97
N PHE A 328 -0.88 18.69 -20.26
CA PHE A 328 -1.88 18.22 -19.31
C PHE A 328 -1.66 16.77 -18.90
N MET A 329 -1.46 15.85 -19.85
CA MET A 329 -1.23 14.43 -19.55
C MET A 329 0.01 14.20 -18.68
N LEU A 330 1.08 14.95 -18.90
CA LEU A 330 2.31 14.82 -18.13
C LEU A 330 2.23 15.53 -16.78
N ALA A 331 1.37 16.54 -16.63
CA ALA A 331 1.12 17.20 -15.35
C ALA A 331 0.12 16.43 -14.47
N HIS A 332 -0.91 15.82 -15.06
CA HIS A 332 -2.00 15.17 -14.36
C HIS A 332 -1.65 13.72 -13.98
N PRO A 333 -1.87 13.27 -12.73
CA PRO A 333 -1.35 11.99 -12.21
C PRO A 333 -2.01 10.72 -12.79
N GLN A 334 -3.12 10.82 -13.53
CA GLN A 334 -3.83 9.67 -14.13
C GLN A 334 -2.91 8.78 -14.98
N GLY A 335 -2.87 7.47 -14.70
CA GLY A 335 -2.22 6.46 -15.54
C GLY A 335 -0.69 6.55 -15.69
N TYR A 336 -0.13 5.62 -16.45
CA TYR A 336 1.27 5.60 -16.92
C TYR A 336 1.36 6.27 -18.30
N PRO A 337 1.91 7.49 -18.40
CA PRO A 337 1.83 8.28 -19.63
C PRO A 337 2.79 7.78 -20.71
N LYS A 338 2.21 7.53 -21.89
CA LYS A 338 2.89 7.20 -23.14
C LYS A 338 2.86 8.39 -24.10
N VAL A 339 4.02 8.92 -24.43
CA VAL A 339 4.19 9.93 -25.50
C VAL A 339 4.33 9.22 -26.84
N MET A 340 3.51 9.57 -27.82
CA MET A 340 3.65 9.06 -29.18
C MET A 340 4.75 9.82 -29.91
N SER A 341 5.62 9.12 -30.64
CA SER A 341 6.46 9.75 -31.64
C SER A 341 6.58 8.95 -32.93
N GLY A 342 6.26 9.61 -34.05
CA GLY A 342 6.17 8.98 -35.36
C GLY A 342 6.72 9.83 -36.49
N TYR A 343 6.10 9.68 -37.66
CA TYR A 343 6.50 10.32 -38.91
C TYR A 343 5.30 10.94 -39.63
N ARG A 344 5.59 11.88 -40.53
CA ARG A 344 4.58 12.61 -41.29
C ARG A 344 3.96 11.72 -42.36
N PHE A 345 2.64 11.79 -42.49
CA PHE A 345 1.89 11.09 -43.52
C PHE A 345 0.64 11.86 -43.94
N ASP A 346 0.22 11.68 -45.19
CA ASP A 346 -1.09 12.13 -45.71
C ASP A 346 -2.05 10.95 -45.96
N ASP A 347 -1.50 9.75 -46.16
CA ASP A 347 -2.24 8.48 -46.23
C ASP A 347 -2.03 7.70 -44.92
N GLY A 348 -3.12 7.28 -44.28
CA GLY A 348 -3.09 6.50 -43.03
C GLY A 348 -2.37 5.16 -43.15
N ASN A 349 -2.17 4.65 -44.37
CA ASN A 349 -1.42 3.43 -44.65
C ASN A 349 0.06 3.67 -44.95
N ALA A 350 0.53 4.92 -44.97
CA ALA A 350 1.90 5.24 -45.35
C ALA A 350 2.92 4.53 -44.45
N GLY A 351 3.94 3.95 -45.08
CA GLY A 351 5.12 3.42 -44.42
C GLY A 351 6.01 4.50 -43.82
N PRO A 352 6.99 4.10 -42.98
CA PRO A 352 7.98 5.04 -42.47
C PRO A 352 8.86 5.59 -43.60
N PRO A 353 9.39 6.80 -43.43
CA PRO A 353 10.47 7.31 -44.28
C PRO A 353 11.75 6.47 -44.10
N SER A 354 12.74 6.67 -44.96
CA SER A 354 14.08 6.11 -44.75
C SER A 354 14.68 6.61 -43.42
N GLY A 355 15.58 5.80 -42.83
CA GLY A 355 16.16 6.01 -41.49
C GLY A 355 16.85 7.36 -41.26
N GLY A 356 17.39 7.54 -40.04
CA GLY A 356 18.04 8.78 -39.61
C GLY A 356 17.25 9.60 -38.58
N GLY A 357 16.17 9.01 -38.02
CA GLY A 357 15.38 9.59 -36.92
C GLY A 357 15.12 11.09 -37.07
N CYS A 358 15.28 11.85 -35.97
CA CYS A 358 15.03 13.29 -35.96
C CYS A 358 15.95 14.15 -36.84
N ALA A 359 17.02 13.60 -37.43
CA ALA A 359 17.82 14.32 -38.41
C ALA A 359 17.10 14.43 -39.77
N ASN A 360 16.09 13.60 -40.00
CA ASN A 360 15.24 13.63 -41.19
C ASN A 360 13.88 14.27 -40.85
N ASN A 361 13.57 15.42 -41.48
CA ASN A 361 12.35 16.20 -41.24
C ASN A 361 11.03 15.49 -41.60
N ALA A 362 11.10 14.31 -42.23
CA ALA A 362 9.95 13.42 -42.40
C ALA A 362 9.49 12.80 -41.07
N TRP A 363 10.36 12.68 -40.07
CA TRP A 363 10.02 12.31 -38.70
C TRP A 363 9.48 13.53 -37.93
N VAL A 364 8.50 13.32 -37.05
CA VAL A 364 7.83 14.39 -36.32
C VAL A 364 8.55 14.73 -35.01
N CYS A 365 9.07 13.71 -34.32
CA CYS A 365 9.87 13.84 -33.11
C CYS A 365 9.20 14.62 -31.97
N GLU A 366 7.92 14.34 -31.74
CA GLU A 366 7.08 14.91 -30.70
C GLU A 366 7.73 14.85 -29.32
N HIS A 367 8.39 13.74 -29.00
CA HIS A 367 9.12 13.54 -27.75
C HIS A 367 10.25 14.57 -27.53
N ARG A 368 10.77 15.20 -28.59
CA ARG A 368 11.81 16.23 -28.50
C ARG A 368 11.27 17.64 -28.30
N TRP A 369 9.98 17.88 -28.49
CA TRP A 369 9.44 19.23 -28.39
C TRP A 369 9.58 19.72 -26.95
N GLY A 370 10.21 20.88 -26.71
CA GLY A 370 10.62 21.34 -25.38
C GLY A 370 9.51 21.24 -24.32
N ASN A 371 8.28 21.60 -24.70
CA ASN A 371 7.11 21.54 -23.82
C ASN A 371 6.70 20.12 -23.39
N ILE A 372 7.02 19.10 -24.18
CA ILE A 372 6.77 17.69 -23.87
C ILE A 372 8.00 17.12 -23.15
N ALA A 373 9.19 17.33 -23.70
CA ALA A 373 10.45 16.82 -23.18
C ALA A 373 10.72 17.31 -21.75
N ASN A 374 10.47 18.58 -21.45
CA ASN A 374 10.72 19.15 -20.12
C ASN A 374 9.70 18.67 -19.09
N MET A 375 8.48 18.32 -19.53
CA MET A 375 7.44 17.79 -18.65
C MET A 375 7.70 16.35 -18.21
N VAL A 376 8.65 15.63 -18.82
CA VAL A 376 9.10 14.32 -18.35
C VAL A 376 9.74 14.43 -16.96
N ALA A 377 10.65 15.38 -16.79
CA ALA A 377 11.28 15.64 -15.50
C ALA A 377 10.28 16.18 -14.47
N TYR A 378 9.34 17.04 -14.90
CA TYR A 378 8.22 17.48 -14.06
C TYR A 378 7.44 16.28 -13.54
N ARG A 379 6.95 15.40 -14.43
CA ARG A 379 6.17 14.19 -14.07
C ARG A 379 6.90 13.35 -13.05
N LYS A 380 8.18 13.04 -13.31
CA LYS A 380 9.01 12.22 -12.42
C LYS A 380 9.09 12.81 -11.01
N PHE A 381 9.16 14.14 -10.91
CA PHE A 381 9.28 14.84 -9.64
C PHE A 381 7.96 15.00 -8.89
N THR A 382 6.86 15.18 -9.61
CA THR A 382 5.57 15.58 -9.01
C THR A 382 4.58 14.44 -8.83
N VAL A 383 4.70 13.33 -9.58
CA VAL A 383 3.67 12.26 -9.59
C VAL A 383 3.37 11.69 -8.21
N GLY A 384 4.38 11.53 -7.35
CA GLY A 384 4.18 11.03 -5.98
C GLY A 384 3.52 12.02 -5.03
N ALA A 385 3.44 13.31 -5.39
CA ALA A 385 2.78 14.34 -4.58
C ALA A 385 1.32 14.60 -4.99
N CYS A 386 0.89 14.09 -6.15
CA CYS A 386 -0.51 14.14 -6.59
C CYS A 386 -1.12 12.74 -6.81
N ARG A 387 -0.51 11.71 -6.20
CA ARG A 387 -1.09 10.37 -6.07
C ARG A 387 -1.07 9.94 -4.61
N ASP A 388 -2.16 9.33 -4.19
CA ASP A 388 -2.26 8.55 -2.96
C ASP A 388 -2.82 7.17 -3.31
N GLY A 389 -1.97 6.13 -3.28
CA GLY A 389 -2.33 4.81 -3.81
C GLY A 389 -2.81 4.84 -5.28
N THR A 390 -4.06 4.42 -5.51
CA THR A 390 -4.74 4.44 -6.82
C THR A 390 -5.44 5.76 -7.13
N GLU A 391 -5.60 6.64 -6.14
CA GLU A 391 -6.35 7.89 -6.28
C GLU A 391 -5.50 9.02 -6.86
N VAL A 392 -6.15 9.86 -7.66
CA VAL A 392 -5.60 11.03 -8.33
C VAL A 392 -6.03 12.29 -7.57
N ASN A 393 -5.08 13.01 -6.98
CA ASN A 393 -5.36 14.19 -6.18
C ASN A 393 -4.55 15.40 -6.69
N VAL A 394 -5.20 16.27 -7.46
CA VAL A 394 -4.63 17.57 -7.87
C VAL A 394 -5.23 18.68 -7.01
N ASP A 395 -4.39 19.57 -6.51
CA ASP A 395 -4.80 20.64 -5.61
C ASP A 395 -4.70 22.02 -6.29
N HIS A 396 -4.95 23.10 -5.53
CA HIS A 396 -4.82 24.48 -6.01
C HIS A 396 -5.52 24.77 -7.35
N TRP A 397 -6.63 24.08 -7.62
CA TRP A 397 -7.35 24.18 -8.88
C TRP A 397 -7.91 25.59 -9.09
N TRP A 398 -7.63 26.16 -10.26
CA TRP A 398 -8.20 27.41 -10.72
C TRP A 398 -8.69 27.28 -12.16
N SER A 399 -9.77 27.98 -12.49
CA SER A 399 -10.23 28.13 -13.86
C SER A 399 -10.97 29.45 -14.05
N ASN A 400 -10.92 30.00 -15.27
CA ASN A 400 -11.79 31.09 -15.70
C ASN A 400 -13.23 30.63 -16.04
N GLY A 401 -13.56 29.35 -15.80
CA GLY A 401 -14.83 28.72 -16.17
C GLY A 401 -14.87 28.19 -17.61
N GLN A 402 -13.82 28.42 -18.41
CA GLN A 402 -13.73 28.07 -19.83
C GLN A 402 -12.45 27.26 -20.12
N ASN A 403 -11.52 27.79 -20.93
CA ASN A 403 -10.36 27.06 -21.46
C ASN A 403 -9.02 27.55 -20.88
N GLN A 404 -9.08 28.24 -19.74
CA GLN A 404 -7.92 28.52 -18.90
C GLN A 404 -8.06 27.76 -17.59
N ILE A 405 -7.03 26.98 -17.25
CA ILE A 405 -6.95 26.21 -16.00
C ILE A 405 -5.57 26.30 -15.37
N ALA A 406 -5.50 26.08 -14.06
CA ALA A 406 -4.28 25.82 -13.34
C ALA A 406 -4.54 24.81 -12.22
N PHE A 407 -3.53 24.04 -11.84
CA PHE A 407 -3.59 23.13 -10.71
C PHE A 407 -2.19 22.79 -10.20
N GLY A 408 -2.12 22.36 -8.95
CA GLY A 408 -0.92 21.93 -8.26
C GLY A 408 -0.86 20.44 -8.00
N CYS A 409 0.34 19.99 -7.65
CA CYS A 409 0.67 18.68 -7.15
C CYS A 409 1.37 18.85 -5.80
N GLY A 410 0.57 19.14 -4.77
CA GLY A 410 1.05 19.45 -3.44
C GLY A 410 2.02 20.63 -3.44
N ASP A 411 3.13 20.47 -2.73
CA ASP A 411 4.22 21.45 -2.65
C ASP A 411 5.30 21.24 -3.73
N LYS A 412 5.11 20.32 -4.69
CA LYS A 412 6.16 19.88 -5.63
C LYS A 412 6.06 20.50 -7.00
N GLY A 413 4.87 20.80 -7.50
CA GLY A 413 4.68 21.33 -8.85
C GLY A 413 3.38 22.08 -9.06
N PHE A 414 3.37 22.97 -10.04
CA PHE A 414 2.21 23.76 -10.44
C PHE A 414 2.20 23.99 -11.95
N VAL A 415 1.03 23.87 -12.59
CA VAL A 415 0.87 24.04 -14.04
C VAL A 415 -0.26 25.01 -14.35
N VAL A 416 -0.09 25.81 -15.40
CA VAL A 416 -1.09 26.74 -15.94
C VAL A 416 -1.22 26.48 -17.44
N ILE A 417 -2.44 26.30 -17.94
CA ILE A 417 -2.74 26.04 -19.35
C ILE A 417 -3.75 27.06 -19.86
N ASN A 418 -3.40 27.74 -20.95
CA ASN A 418 -4.27 28.65 -21.69
C ASN A 418 -4.56 28.08 -23.09
N ASN A 419 -5.73 27.45 -23.27
CA ASN A 419 -6.22 26.93 -24.55
C ASN A 419 -7.18 27.93 -25.25
N GLU A 420 -7.05 29.22 -24.96
CA GLU A 420 -7.80 30.30 -25.60
C GLU A 420 -6.91 31.15 -26.53
N GLY A 421 -7.53 32.01 -27.35
CA GLY A 421 -6.80 32.96 -28.20
C GLY A 421 -6.34 34.23 -27.46
N GLY A 422 -6.98 34.57 -26.33
CA GLY A 422 -6.64 35.73 -25.50
C GLY A 422 -5.52 35.45 -24.48
N SER A 423 -4.94 36.49 -23.89
CA SER A 423 -3.97 36.33 -22.81
C SER A 423 -4.63 35.87 -21.51
N LEU A 424 -3.83 35.20 -20.68
CA LEU A 424 -4.10 34.93 -19.28
C LEU A 424 -3.16 35.80 -18.46
N ASP A 425 -3.74 36.65 -17.63
CA ASP A 425 -3.03 37.55 -16.72
C ASP A 425 -3.61 37.36 -15.31
N GLN A 426 -3.01 36.45 -14.52
CA GLN A 426 -3.56 36.01 -13.23
C GLN A 426 -2.48 35.85 -12.17
N ARG A 427 -2.85 36.16 -10.92
CA ARG A 427 -2.05 35.82 -9.74
C ARG A 427 -2.68 34.62 -9.05
N LEU A 428 -1.97 33.49 -9.05
CA LEU A 428 -2.49 32.18 -8.65
C LEU A 428 -1.73 31.66 -7.44
N ARG A 429 -2.44 30.96 -6.54
CA ARG A 429 -1.81 30.24 -5.42
C ARG A 429 -1.27 28.93 -5.95
N THR A 430 0.02 28.67 -5.73
CA THR A 430 0.75 27.60 -6.42
C THR A 430 0.97 26.34 -5.59
N GLY A 431 0.85 26.42 -4.26
CA GLY A 431 1.29 25.34 -3.35
C GLY A 431 2.81 25.26 -3.16
N LEU A 432 3.61 25.79 -4.10
CA LEU A 432 5.06 25.82 -4.03
C LEU A 432 5.57 26.76 -2.93
N ALA A 433 6.72 26.41 -2.35
CA ALA A 433 7.43 27.27 -1.42
C ALA A 433 7.88 28.58 -2.10
N ALA A 434 7.99 29.65 -1.31
CA ALA A 434 8.49 30.93 -1.77
C ALA A 434 9.87 30.79 -2.42
N GLY A 435 10.09 31.44 -3.56
CA GLY A 435 11.33 31.34 -4.31
C GLY A 435 11.17 31.59 -5.80
N ARG A 436 12.29 31.50 -6.52
CA ARG A 436 12.32 31.66 -7.97
C ARG A 436 12.30 30.28 -8.62
N TYR A 437 11.48 30.13 -9.65
CA TYR A 437 11.30 28.89 -10.39
C TYR A 437 11.45 29.16 -11.88
N CYS A 438 12.00 28.20 -12.60
CA CYS A 438 12.05 28.28 -14.05
C CYS A 438 10.68 27.90 -14.62
N ASN A 439 10.15 28.73 -15.54
CA ASN A 439 9.04 28.31 -16.37
C ASN A 439 9.58 27.34 -17.44
N ILE A 440 9.46 26.04 -17.17
CA ILE A 440 10.09 25.00 -17.99
C ILE A 440 9.48 24.83 -19.38
N LEU A 441 8.38 25.54 -19.66
CA LEU A 441 7.69 25.54 -20.95
C LEU A 441 7.97 26.81 -21.77
N SER A 442 8.81 27.71 -21.25
CA SER A 442 9.17 28.96 -21.94
C SER A 442 10.28 28.78 -22.97
N ASN A 443 11.09 27.72 -22.86
CA ASN A 443 12.22 27.41 -23.75
C ASN A 443 12.55 25.89 -23.72
N ASP A 444 13.39 25.42 -24.66
CA ASP A 444 13.85 24.03 -24.72
C ASP A 444 14.81 23.69 -23.56
N ASP A 445 15.64 24.66 -23.15
CA ASP A 445 16.34 24.62 -21.87
C ASP A 445 15.33 25.00 -20.76
N PRO A 446 15.03 24.08 -19.80
CA PRO A 446 14.05 24.32 -18.74
C PRO A 446 14.26 25.62 -17.97
N CYS A 447 15.49 26.14 -17.88
CA CYS A 447 15.82 27.39 -17.18
C CYS A 447 16.36 28.50 -18.09
N GLY A 448 16.37 28.30 -19.41
CA GLY A 448 16.87 29.27 -20.39
C GLY A 448 15.86 30.35 -20.78
N GLY A 449 14.75 30.48 -20.06
CA GLY A 449 13.64 31.36 -20.40
C GLY A 449 13.09 32.17 -19.23
N GLU A 450 11.77 32.25 -19.12
CA GLU A 450 11.09 33.03 -18.10
C GLU A 450 11.31 32.44 -16.71
N ILE A 451 11.61 33.31 -15.74
CA ILE A 451 11.68 32.98 -14.32
C ILE A 451 10.46 33.56 -13.63
N ILE A 452 9.74 32.71 -12.90
CA ILE A 452 8.55 33.08 -12.15
C ILE A 452 8.88 33.05 -10.66
N GLU A 453 8.50 34.11 -9.95
CA GLU A 453 8.70 34.24 -8.52
C GLU A 453 7.41 33.86 -7.78
N VAL A 454 7.55 32.94 -6.82
CA VAL A 454 6.52 32.60 -5.84
C VAL A 454 6.83 33.39 -4.58
N ASP A 455 5.87 34.20 -4.13
CA ASP A 455 6.04 35.03 -2.94
C ASP A 455 5.95 34.23 -1.63
N ALA A 456 6.19 34.91 -0.50
CA ALA A 456 6.15 34.33 0.84
C ALA A 456 4.77 33.73 1.22
N GLN A 457 3.71 34.08 0.50
CA GLN A 457 2.35 33.59 0.70
C GLN A 457 2.00 32.45 -0.27
N GLY A 458 2.93 32.01 -1.12
CA GLY A 458 2.74 30.92 -2.08
C GLY A 458 2.05 31.34 -3.37
N PHE A 459 1.96 32.64 -3.67
CA PHE A 459 1.35 33.14 -4.91
C PHE A 459 2.40 33.49 -5.97
N ALA A 460 2.06 33.24 -7.23
CA ALA A 460 2.85 33.67 -8.39
C ALA A 460 1.97 34.35 -9.44
N SER A 461 2.55 35.29 -10.17
CA SER A 461 1.89 35.99 -11.29
C SER A 461 2.25 35.32 -12.61
N PHE A 462 1.24 34.99 -13.41
CA PHE A 462 1.38 34.37 -14.72
C PHE A 462 0.82 35.29 -15.81
N HIS A 463 1.64 35.52 -16.83
CA HIS A 463 1.32 36.33 -18.01
C HIS A 463 1.52 35.47 -19.27
N LEU A 464 0.48 34.72 -19.65
CA LEU A 464 0.55 33.77 -20.76
C LEU A 464 -0.21 34.28 -21.97
N ALA A 465 0.44 34.30 -23.13
CA ALA A 465 -0.25 34.50 -24.40
C ALA A 465 -1.26 33.36 -24.67
N GLY A 466 -2.16 33.57 -25.62
CA GLY A 466 -3.09 32.53 -26.07
C GLY A 466 -2.36 31.29 -26.59
N MET A 467 -2.95 30.12 -26.37
CA MET A 467 -2.40 28.81 -26.77
C MET A 467 -1.01 28.50 -26.19
N LYS A 468 -0.78 28.86 -24.92
CA LYS A 468 0.47 28.64 -24.18
C LYS A 468 0.22 28.03 -22.80
N ALA A 469 1.27 27.50 -22.19
CA ALA A 469 1.26 26.98 -20.83
C ALA A 469 2.53 27.41 -20.08
N ALA A 470 2.47 27.34 -18.76
CA ALA A 470 3.62 27.44 -17.87
C ALA A 470 3.60 26.28 -16.88
N ALA A 471 4.78 25.80 -16.49
CA ALA A 471 4.91 24.81 -15.43
C ALA A 471 6.12 25.14 -14.55
N LEU A 472 5.94 25.01 -13.25
CA LEU A 472 6.93 25.26 -12.21
C LEU A 472 7.04 23.99 -11.35
N TYR A 473 8.24 23.57 -10.98
CA TYR A 473 8.42 22.50 -10.01
C TYR A 473 9.72 22.64 -9.23
N GLY A 474 9.80 21.99 -8.07
CA GLY A 474 10.92 22.11 -7.14
C GLY A 474 12.30 21.82 -7.76
N GLY A 475 12.37 20.89 -8.72
CA GLY A 475 13.61 20.51 -9.39
C GLY A 475 14.12 21.46 -10.48
N ALA A 476 13.37 22.52 -10.84
CA ALA A 476 13.80 23.51 -11.84
C ALA A 476 13.79 24.94 -11.28
N ARG A 477 14.92 25.35 -10.71
CA ARG A 477 15.15 26.70 -10.14
C ARG A 477 16.28 27.44 -10.87
N PRO A 478 16.17 28.76 -11.09
CA PRO A 478 17.20 29.54 -11.75
C PRO A 478 18.43 29.65 -10.86
N GLY A 479 19.57 29.26 -11.43
CA GLY A 479 20.82 29.15 -10.70
C GLY A 479 21.07 27.77 -10.11
N GLY A 480 20.06 26.87 -10.10
CA GLY A 480 20.13 25.52 -9.54
C GLY A 480 20.50 25.49 -8.06
N ASP A 481 19.99 24.55 -7.28
CA ASP A 481 20.73 24.13 -6.08
C ASP A 481 21.94 23.27 -6.49
N SER A 482 22.80 23.89 -7.30
CA SER A 482 24.23 23.72 -7.28
C SER A 482 24.77 25.07 -7.72
N ALA A 483 25.55 25.74 -6.88
CA ALA A 483 26.63 26.54 -7.44
C ALA A 483 27.32 25.64 -8.48
N ALA A 484 27.19 25.96 -9.77
CA ALA A 484 27.78 25.16 -10.82
C ALA A 484 29.27 25.15 -10.52
N PHE A 485 29.75 23.99 -10.08
CA PHE A 485 31.12 23.83 -9.73
C PHE A 485 31.97 24.15 -10.97
N ALA A 486 32.99 24.98 -10.81
CA ALA A 486 33.91 25.32 -11.88
C ALA A 486 34.51 24.02 -12.47
N LYS A 487 34.73 23.96 -13.77
CA LYS A 487 35.30 22.78 -14.42
C LYS A 487 36.16 23.19 -15.61
N ASN A 488 37.26 22.49 -15.81
CA ASN A 488 38.13 22.65 -16.98
C ASN A 488 37.79 21.70 -18.11
N PHE A 489 37.29 20.50 -17.78
CA PHE A 489 36.84 19.54 -18.79
C PHE A 489 35.32 19.60 -18.96
N SER A 490 34.85 19.38 -20.18
CA SER A 490 33.40 19.29 -20.45
C SER A 490 32.80 17.99 -19.93
N SER A 491 33.62 16.94 -19.84
CA SER A 491 33.30 15.56 -19.43
C SER A 491 34.58 14.86 -18.95
N LEU A 492 34.44 13.85 -18.08
CA LEU A 492 35.51 12.92 -17.72
C LEU A 492 34.94 11.50 -17.61
N PHE A 493 35.76 10.52 -17.94
CA PHE A 493 35.44 9.10 -17.89
C PHE A 493 36.58 8.31 -17.24
N PHE A 494 36.23 7.41 -16.34
CA PHE A 494 37.13 6.37 -15.86
C PHE A 494 37.19 5.22 -16.87
N ARG A 495 38.39 4.70 -17.15
CA ARG A 495 38.62 3.53 -18.01
C ARG A 495 39.72 2.64 -17.43
N GLY A 496 39.47 1.38 -17.20
CA GLY A 496 40.50 0.48 -16.67
C GLY A 496 40.13 -0.98 -16.69
N THR A 497 41.04 -1.82 -16.23
CA THR A 497 40.79 -3.27 -16.08
C THR A 497 39.50 -3.62 -15.31
N PRO A 498 39.03 -2.87 -14.27
CA PRO A 498 37.78 -3.23 -13.59
C PRO A 498 36.52 -3.09 -14.45
N ASN A 499 36.57 -2.26 -15.51
CA ASN A 499 35.47 -2.08 -16.45
C ASN A 499 35.85 -2.55 -17.87
N ASN A 500 36.86 -3.43 -18.00
CA ASN A 500 37.38 -3.91 -19.28
C ASN A 500 37.75 -2.78 -20.27
N TRP A 501 38.26 -1.66 -19.76
CA TRP A 501 38.59 -0.45 -20.52
C TRP A 501 37.39 0.24 -21.20
N SER A 502 36.16 -0.09 -20.82
CA SER A 502 34.94 0.62 -21.22
C SER A 502 34.90 2.05 -20.65
N THR A 503 33.97 2.88 -21.13
CA THR A 503 33.77 4.23 -20.60
C THR A 503 32.84 4.21 -19.39
N THR A 504 33.34 4.57 -18.22
CA THR A 504 32.50 4.85 -17.05
C THR A 504 32.47 6.36 -16.82
N PRO A 505 31.33 7.04 -17.02
CA PRO A 505 31.23 8.49 -16.79
C PRO A 505 31.62 8.86 -15.36
N MET A 506 32.35 9.97 -15.21
CA MET A 506 32.60 10.63 -13.93
C MET A 506 31.65 11.83 -13.79
N HIS A 507 31.14 12.05 -12.58
CA HIS A 507 30.23 13.16 -12.27
C HIS A 507 30.97 14.28 -11.53
N LEU A 508 30.68 15.54 -11.87
CA LEU A 508 31.24 16.69 -11.16
C LEU A 508 30.55 16.84 -9.80
N VAL A 509 31.30 16.72 -8.71
CA VAL A 509 30.81 16.69 -7.33
C VAL A 509 31.28 17.87 -6.46
N ALA A 510 32.29 18.63 -6.90
CA ALA A 510 32.77 19.89 -6.31
C ALA A 510 33.53 20.72 -7.36
N ASP A 511 33.94 21.96 -7.05
CA ASP A 511 34.76 22.79 -7.95
C ASP A 511 35.95 21.97 -8.46
N HIS A 512 35.98 21.82 -9.78
CA HIS A 512 36.95 21.08 -10.57
C HIS A 512 37.01 19.58 -10.26
N THR A 513 36.17 19.03 -9.39
CA THR A 513 36.32 17.66 -8.85
C THR A 513 35.27 16.72 -9.40
N TRP A 514 35.72 15.69 -10.11
CA TRP A 514 34.93 14.65 -10.75
C TRP A 514 35.05 13.33 -10.00
N GLU A 515 34.01 12.50 -10.00
CA GLU A 515 33.96 11.24 -9.26
C GLU A 515 33.31 10.11 -10.09
N ALA A 516 33.86 8.90 -10.01
CA ALA A 516 33.20 7.66 -10.43
C ALA A 516 33.34 6.58 -9.35
N ARG A 517 32.31 5.76 -9.20
CA ARG A 517 32.34 4.56 -8.34
C ARG A 517 32.82 3.37 -9.17
N VAL A 518 33.85 2.68 -8.68
CA VAL A 518 34.51 1.57 -9.37
C VAL A 518 34.75 0.44 -8.38
N THR A 519 34.30 -0.76 -8.72
CA THR A 519 34.62 -1.97 -7.95
C THR A 519 35.88 -2.61 -8.49
N PHE A 520 36.94 -2.63 -7.69
CA PHE A 520 38.21 -3.26 -8.03
C PHE A 520 38.20 -4.71 -7.51
N ASP A 521 38.47 -5.68 -8.38
CA ASP A 521 38.40 -7.11 -8.08
C ASP A 521 39.75 -7.73 -7.72
N GLY A 522 40.84 -6.95 -7.81
CA GLY A 522 42.19 -7.38 -7.48
C GLY A 522 42.85 -8.25 -8.56
N GLN A 523 42.37 -8.21 -9.80
CA GLN A 523 42.96 -8.94 -10.91
C GLN A 523 44.45 -8.59 -11.14
N ALA A 524 45.21 -9.50 -11.76
CA ALA A 524 46.62 -9.28 -12.04
C ALA A 524 46.81 -8.05 -12.96
N GLU A 525 47.76 -7.17 -12.62
CA GLU A 525 48.01 -5.91 -13.33
C GLU A 525 46.80 -4.95 -13.41
N GLN A 526 45.96 -4.96 -12.36
CA GLN A 526 44.82 -4.05 -12.24
C GLN A 526 45.24 -2.58 -12.34
N ARG A 527 44.72 -1.91 -13.36
CA ARG A 527 45.11 -0.54 -13.73
C ARG A 527 44.01 0.24 -14.44
N PHE A 528 44.14 1.56 -14.50
CA PHE A 528 43.17 2.46 -15.13
C PHE A 528 43.79 3.76 -15.66
N LYS A 529 42.97 4.54 -16.37
CA LYS A 529 43.21 5.88 -16.92
C LYS A 529 41.93 6.71 -16.87
N ILE A 530 42.10 8.01 -17.11
CA ILE A 530 41.02 8.98 -17.21
C ILE A 530 40.96 9.49 -18.65
N ASP A 531 39.78 9.48 -19.26
CA ASP A 531 39.52 9.88 -20.64
C ASP A 531 38.53 11.04 -20.64
N VAL A 532 38.80 12.12 -21.37
CA VAL A 532 37.96 13.33 -21.37
C VAL A 532 36.71 13.14 -22.23
N ALA A 533 36.84 12.45 -23.35
CA ALA A 533 35.77 12.34 -24.35
C ALA A 533 35.23 10.91 -24.50
N GLY A 534 35.84 9.94 -23.82
CA GLY A 534 35.43 8.54 -23.91
C GLY A 534 35.85 7.86 -25.23
N ASP A 535 36.68 8.51 -26.03
CA ASP A 535 37.12 8.08 -27.36
C ASP A 535 38.66 7.85 -27.44
N TRP A 536 39.35 7.86 -26.29
CA TRP A 536 40.80 7.79 -26.14
C TRP A 536 41.60 8.96 -26.72
N SER A 537 40.99 9.92 -27.43
CA SER A 537 41.68 11.05 -28.06
C SER A 537 42.39 11.95 -27.04
N HIS A 538 41.83 12.03 -25.83
CA HIS A 538 42.30 12.86 -24.73
C HIS A 538 42.27 12.08 -23.42
N ASN A 539 43.31 11.25 -23.20
CA ASN A 539 43.44 10.44 -22.00
C ASN A 539 44.64 10.83 -21.14
N TYR A 540 44.55 10.47 -19.87
CA TYR A 540 45.49 10.78 -18.82
C TYR A 540 45.80 9.52 -18.01
N GLY A 541 47.07 9.38 -17.65
CA GLY A 541 47.59 8.34 -16.77
C GLY A 541 48.57 8.96 -15.78
N ASP A 542 49.41 8.18 -15.10
CA ASP A 542 50.40 8.68 -14.13
C ASP A 542 51.75 7.99 -14.36
N ASN A 543 52.73 8.71 -14.91
CA ASN A 543 54.01 8.11 -15.28
C ASN A 543 54.93 7.83 -14.08
N ASN A 544 54.72 8.53 -12.96
CA ASN A 544 55.63 8.53 -11.81
C ASN A 544 54.94 8.14 -10.49
N ALA A 545 53.65 7.78 -10.55
CA ALA A 545 52.82 7.35 -9.43
C ALA A 545 52.74 8.39 -8.30
N ASN A 546 52.77 9.68 -8.63
CA ASN A 546 52.70 10.77 -7.63
C ASN A 546 51.26 11.24 -7.33
N GLY A 547 50.25 10.62 -7.95
CA GLY A 547 48.84 10.95 -7.78
C GLY A 547 48.38 12.13 -8.65
N ILE A 548 49.16 12.52 -9.65
CA ILE A 548 48.85 13.60 -10.61
C ILE A 548 48.81 13.00 -12.02
N LEU A 549 47.77 13.36 -12.75
CA LEU A 549 47.49 12.89 -14.10
C LEU A 549 48.36 13.63 -15.14
N ASP A 550 49.14 12.86 -15.88
CA ASP A 550 49.88 13.30 -17.07
C ASP A 550 49.06 13.02 -18.33
N ARG A 551 48.92 14.01 -19.22
CA ARG A 551 48.31 13.79 -20.55
C ARG A 551 49.13 12.74 -21.30
N THR A 552 48.46 11.71 -21.81
CA THR A 552 49.08 10.51 -22.42
C THR A 552 50.02 9.71 -21.50
N GLY A 553 49.85 9.83 -20.18
CA GLY A 553 50.64 9.08 -19.19
C GLY A 553 50.45 7.56 -19.25
N ARG A 554 51.33 6.82 -18.57
CA ARG A 554 51.22 5.37 -18.36
C ARG A 554 49.99 5.03 -17.53
N ASP A 555 49.47 3.83 -17.70
CA ASP A 555 48.34 3.33 -16.91
C ASP A 555 48.64 3.40 -15.41
N ILE A 556 47.63 3.76 -14.62
CA ILE A 556 47.71 3.87 -13.16
C ILE A 556 47.44 2.49 -12.57
N PHE A 557 48.45 1.85 -11.95
CA PHE A 557 48.30 0.55 -11.31
C PHE A 557 47.81 0.69 -9.87
N THR A 558 46.89 -0.18 -9.45
CA THR A 558 46.37 -0.18 -8.07
C THR A 558 46.09 -1.59 -7.56
N GLY A 559 46.48 -1.85 -6.30
CA GLY A 559 46.26 -3.13 -5.61
C GLY A 559 45.03 -3.16 -4.71
N VAL A 560 44.16 -2.16 -4.78
CA VAL A 560 42.94 -2.09 -3.95
C VAL A 560 41.91 -3.13 -4.40
N VAL A 561 41.10 -3.63 -3.46
CA VAL A 561 40.04 -4.64 -3.71
C VAL A 561 38.77 -4.23 -2.96
N GLY A 562 37.63 -4.19 -3.67
CA GLY A 562 36.33 -3.73 -3.18
C GLY A 562 35.78 -2.55 -3.98
N ALA A 563 34.63 -2.02 -3.56
CA ALA A 563 34.06 -0.78 -4.12
C ALA A 563 34.88 0.43 -3.67
N TYR A 564 35.21 1.33 -4.59
CA TYR A 564 35.97 2.56 -4.33
C TYR A 564 35.39 3.73 -5.12
N ARG A 565 35.48 4.94 -4.56
CA ARG A 565 35.32 6.21 -5.28
C ARG A 565 36.66 6.62 -5.87
N VAL A 566 36.69 6.80 -7.18
CA VAL A 566 37.80 7.38 -7.95
C VAL A 566 37.48 8.84 -8.20
N GLN A 567 38.26 9.75 -7.61
CA GLN A 567 38.06 11.19 -7.80
C GLN A 567 39.19 11.81 -8.61
N VAL A 568 38.89 12.80 -9.45
CA VAL A 568 39.83 13.56 -10.28
C VAL A 568 39.52 15.05 -10.18
N ASN A 569 40.47 15.85 -9.73
CA ASN A 569 40.37 17.30 -9.80
C ASN A 569 40.96 17.81 -11.14
N ASP A 570 40.14 18.32 -12.05
CA ASP A 570 40.50 18.76 -13.40
C ASP A 570 41.29 20.08 -13.49
N GLN A 571 41.44 20.79 -12.37
CA GLN A 571 42.30 21.96 -12.27
C GLN A 571 43.71 21.61 -11.85
N THR A 572 43.85 20.70 -10.90
CA THR A 572 45.16 20.25 -10.39
C THR A 572 45.65 18.96 -11.04
N LEU A 573 44.78 18.29 -11.79
CA LEU A 573 44.95 16.96 -12.36
C LEU A 573 45.24 15.87 -11.32
N ARG A 574 44.96 16.10 -10.03
CA ARG A 574 45.14 15.08 -8.99
C ARG A 574 44.03 14.04 -9.02
N TYR A 575 44.39 12.78 -8.77
CA TYR A 575 43.41 11.71 -8.57
C TYR A 575 43.58 11.01 -7.21
N THR A 576 42.50 10.46 -6.67
CA THR A 576 42.49 9.69 -5.43
C THR A 576 41.59 8.46 -5.56
N LEU A 577 41.86 7.44 -4.73
CA LEU A 577 41.04 6.24 -4.57
C LEU A 577 40.62 6.13 -3.09
N SER A 578 39.33 6.19 -2.80
CA SER A 578 38.79 6.05 -1.44
C SER A 578 37.82 4.87 -1.36
N ARG A 579 37.96 4.00 -0.36
CA ARG A 579 37.15 2.77 -0.24
C ARG A 579 35.69 3.14 0.06
N GLU A 580 34.77 2.48 -0.60
CA GLU A 580 33.33 2.58 -0.32
C GLU A 580 32.98 1.57 0.78
N GLU A 581 32.59 2.06 1.96
CA GLU A 581 32.15 1.21 3.06
C GLU A 581 30.68 0.80 2.87
N ALA A 582 30.36 -0.45 3.20
CA ALA A 582 29.01 -0.98 3.14
C ALA A 582 28.15 -0.28 4.22
N GLY A 583 27.38 0.73 3.78
CA GLY A 583 26.40 1.44 4.61
C GLY A 583 26.83 2.86 5.00
N ALA A 584 26.08 3.82 4.46
CA ALA A 584 25.80 5.20 4.92
C ALA A 584 26.74 6.39 4.52
N SER A 585 26.08 7.38 3.89
CA SER A 585 26.25 8.86 4.02
C SER A 585 27.47 9.62 3.42
N ALA A 586 27.19 10.82 2.91
CA ALA A 586 28.07 12.00 2.89
C ALA A 586 27.19 13.21 3.34
N PRO A 587 27.72 14.27 3.97
CA PRO A 587 29.12 14.72 4.00
C PRO A 587 29.76 14.64 5.40
N GLU A 588 31.10 14.74 5.47
CA GLU A 588 31.82 15.04 6.70
C GLU A 588 31.39 16.43 7.23
N SER A 589 30.29 16.46 7.98
CA SER A 589 30.20 17.32 9.15
C SER A 589 30.71 16.48 10.29
N ASP A 590 31.80 16.90 10.93
CA ASP A 590 32.17 16.49 12.28
C ASP A 590 32.23 14.96 12.50
N PRO A 591 33.41 14.33 12.65
CA PRO A 591 33.50 12.89 12.88
C PRO A 591 32.63 12.40 14.05
N ASP A 592 32.11 13.29 14.91
CA ASP A 592 31.16 13.03 16.01
C ASP A 592 29.66 13.02 15.66
N ARG A 593 29.25 13.27 14.40
CA ARG A 593 27.84 13.22 13.99
C ARG A 593 27.48 11.87 13.36
N VAL A 594 26.91 10.98 14.16
CA VAL A 594 26.08 9.88 13.66
C VAL A 594 24.87 10.52 12.96
N ALA A 595 24.52 10.09 11.74
CA ALA A 595 23.24 10.48 11.13
C ALA A 595 22.13 9.85 11.97
N VAL A 596 21.48 10.67 12.79
CA VAL A 596 20.44 10.27 13.72
C VAL A 596 19.09 10.47 13.02
N ASP A 597 18.47 9.39 12.53
CA ASP A 597 17.17 9.47 11.85
C ASP A 597 15.97 9.60 12.82
N THR A 598 16.18 9.32 14.11
CA THR A 598 15.17 9.37 15.20
C THR A 598 15.75 10.04 16.44
N LEU A 599 14.95 10.80 17.20
CA LEU A 599 15.46 11.48 18.39
C LEU A 599 15.77 10.52 19.56
N GLY A 600 16.32 11.05 20.65
CA GLY A 600 16.69 10.31 21.86
C GLY A 600 18.16 9.88 21.89
N ALA A 601 18.45 8.79 22.62
CA ALA A 601 19.78 8.20 22.74
C ALA A 601 20.06 7.11 21.68
N ILE A 602 20.95 7.40 20.75
CA ILE A 602 21.44 6.44 19.73
C ILE A 602 22.82 5.93 20.14
N TYR A 603 22.85 4.67 20.58
CA TYR A 603 24.03 4.02 21.13
C TYR A 603 24.87 3.31 20.07
N THR A 604 26.19 3.42 20.22
CA THR A 604 27.20 2.51 19.67
C THR A 604 28.25 2.22 20.76
N PRO A 605 29.06 1.15 20.64
CA PRO A 605 30.13 0.89 21.61
C PRO A 605 31.21 1.98 21.69
N ALA A 606 31.34 2.82 20.65
CA ALA A 606 32.33 3.88 20.61
C ALA A 606 31.84 5.20 21.22
N ARG A 607 30.53 5.45 21.18
CA ARG A 607 29.89 6.72 21.59
C ARG A 607 28.37 6.60 21.61
N THR A 608 27.70 7.53 22.28
CA THR A 608 26.24 7.69 22.21
C THR A 608 25.89 9.12 21.81
N THR A 609 25.02 9.28 20.82
CA THR A 609 24.47 10.58 20.43
C THR A 609 23.11 10.76 21.07
N PHE A 610 22.92 11.86 21.80
CA PHE A 610 21.69 12.21 22.48
C PHE A 610 21.05 13.41 21.79
N SER A 611 19.73 13.38 21.65
CA SER A 611 18.99 14.42 20.97
C SER A 611 17.62 14.70 21.58
N LEU A 612 17.26 15.97 21.69
CA LEU A 612 15.98 16.42 22.27
C LEU A 612 15.43 17.61 21.49
N TRP A 613 14.12 17.61 21.20
CA TRP A 613 13.42 18.79 20.70
C TRP A 613 13.02 19.72 21.84
N SER A 614 13.50 20.96 21.84
CA SER A 614 13.28 21.98 22.89
C SER A 614 13.06 23.36 22.25
N PRO A 615 11.84 23.67 21.80
CA PRO A 615 11.55 24.89 21.03
C PRO A 615 11.54 26.19 21.85
N ASP A 616 11.23 26.11 23.14
CA ASP A 616 11.03 27.31 23.98
C ASP A 616 12.25 27.64 24.84
N HIS A 617 13.21 26.71 24.97
CA HIS A 617 14.38 26.85 25.84
C HIS A 617 15.67 26.48 25.10
N GLY A 618 16.70 27.33 25.26
CA GLY A 618 18.03 27.14 24.66
C GLY A 618 19.12 26.60 25.59
N ASP A 619 18.88 26.60 26.90
CA ASP A 619 19.74 25.92 27.87
C ASP A 619 19.31 24.46 27.98
N VAL A 620 19.90 23.62 27.12
CA VAL A 620 19.66 22.18 27.07
C VAL A 620 20.96 21.46 27.37
N GLN A 621 20.93 20.56 28.34
CA GLN A 621 22.09 19.79 28.77
C GLN A 621 21.70 18.32 28.92
N LEU A 622 22.67 17.44 28.80
CA LEU A 622 22.55 16.02 29.10
C LEU A 622 23.21 15.77 30.46
N TRP A 623 22.52 15.12 31.39
CA TRP A 623 23.15 14.45 32.52
C TRP A 623 23.32 12.97 32.17
N LEU A 624 24.54 12.45 32.25
CA LEU A 624 24.91 11.07 31.92
C LEU A 624 25.87 10.53 32.98
N ASP A 625 25.45 9.52 33.73
CA ASP A 625 26.26 8.81 34.73
C ASP A 625 27.04 9.73 35.69
N GLY A 626 26.36 10.77 36.21
CA GLY A 626 26.97 11.73 37.14
C GLY A 626 27.74 12.90 36.49
N GLN A 627 27.78 12.98 35.17
CA GLN A 627 28.43 14.06 34.41
C GLN A 627 27.41 14.86 33.61
N THR A 628 27.63 16.17 33.47
CA THR A 628 26.77 17.06 32.68
C THR A 628 27.48 17.51 31.41
N HIS A 629 26.80 17.43 30.28
CA HIS A 629 27.29 17.80 28.95
C HIS A 629 26.35 18.84 28.35
N ALA A 630 26.88 19.97 27.88
CA ALA A 630 26.07 20.96 27.17
C ALA A 630 25.64 20.42 25.80
N MET A 631 24.36 20.58 25.46
CA MET A 631 23.83 20.20 24.15
C MET A 631 23.78 21.43 23.24
N ARG A 632 23.98 21.21 21.93
CA ARG A 632 23.98 22.28 20.93
C ARG A 632 22.81 22.12 20.00
N LYS A 633 22.12 23.24 19.74
CA LYS A 633 21.08 23.29 18.73
C LYS A 633 21.66 22.90 17.36
N VAL A 634 21.03 21.96 16.68
CA VAL A 634 21.41 21.57 15.33
C VAL A 634 20.70 22.43 14.29
N PRO A 635 21.36 22.75 13.16
CA PRO A 635 20.77 23.66 12.16
C PRO A 635 19.50 23.12 11.52
N ASP A 636 19.45 21.82 11.28
CA ASP A 636 18.32 21.08 10.70
C ASP A 636 18.41 19.62 11.14
N PHE A 637 17.27 19.04 11.50
CA PHE A 637 17.10 17.63 11.84
C PHE A 637 15.93 17.06 11.03
N ASN A 638 16.20 16.64 9.79
CA ASN A 638 15.20 16.13 8.84
C ASN A 638 13.99 17.07 8.65
N GLY A 639 14.24 18.38 8.49
CA GLY A 639 13.22 19.40 8.31
C GLY A 639 12.69 20.02 9.61
N TYR A 640 13.18 19.59 10.77
CA TYR A 640 12.73 20.09 12.08
C TYR A 640 13.78 21.00 12.73
N THR A 641 13.31 22.13 13.26
CA THR A 641 14.13 23.09 14.00
C THR A 641 14.09 22.80 15.50
N ASP A 642 14.98 23.46 16.25
CA ASP A 642 14.99 23.44 17.72
C ASP A 642 15.29 22.07 18.35
N VAL A 643 15.95 21.21 17.59
CA VAL A 643 16.58 20.00 18.10
C VAL A 643 17.95 20.35 18.67
N TYR A 644 18.27 19.83 19.85
CA TYR A 644 19.57 19.96 20.51
C TYR A 644 20.23 18.60 20.54
N GLN A 645 21.54 18.54 20.27
CA GLN A 645 22.30 17.30 20.25
C GLN A 645 23.63 17.41 21.01
N VAL A 646 24.08 16.29 21.54
CA VAL A 646 25.45 16.07 21.99
C VAL A 646 25.85 14.62 21.70
N THR A 647 27.09 14.43 21.27
CA THR A 647 27.71 13.10 21.20
C THR A 647 28.71 12.97 22.33
N VAL A 648 28.62 11.89 23.09
CA VAL A 648 29.56 11.58 24.17
C VAL A 648 30.32 10.31 23.81
N ASP A 649 31.65 10.41 23.83
CA ASP A 649 32.55 9.30 23.52
C ASP A 649 32.62 8.28 24.65
N GLY A 650 32.70 7.01 24.27
CA GLY A 650 32.79 5.87 25.16
C GLY A 650 31.59 4.93 25.08
N ASP A 651 31.76 3.76 25.69
CA ASP A 651 30.68 2.79 25.88
C ASP A 651 29.80 3.25 27.05
N HIS A 652 28.60 3.73 26.71
CA HIS A 652 27.60 4.16 27.68
C HIS A 652 26.47 3.15 27.89
N ARG A 653 26.61 1.91 27.42
CA ARG A 653 25.60 0.87 27.61
C ARG A 653 25.21 0.73 29.09
N LEU A 654 23.91 0.68 29.34
CA LEU A 654 23.28 0.61 30.67
C LEU A 654 23.57 1.77 31.61
N LYS A 655 24.12 2.89 31.11
CA LYS A 655 24.32 4.09 31.91
C LYS A 655 23.01 4.89 32.04
N PRO A 656 22.71 5.44 33.22
CA PRO A 656 21.55 6.29 33.42
C PRO A 656 21.79 7.68 32.82
N TYR A 657 20.76 8.25 32.21
CA TYR A 657 20.78 9.60 31.67
C TYR A 657 19.42 10.30 31.81
N HIS A 658 19.44 11.62 31.81
CA HIS A 658 18.25 12.45 31.62
C HIS A 658 18.67 13.78 30.99
N PHE A 659 17.73 14.52 30.43
CA PHE A 659 18.00 15.86 29.95
C PHE A 659 17.75 16.89 31.04
N LEU A 660 18.42 18.03 30.94
CA LEU A 660 18.18 19.21 31.76
C LEU A 660 17.76 20.34 30.81
N VAL A 661 16.53 20.83 30.95
CA VAL A 661 16.03 21.99 30.21
C VAL A 661 15.90 23.14 31.21
N ASN A 662 16.72 24.18 31.05
CA ASN A 662 16.81 25.31 31.98
C ASN A 662 17.04 24.86 33.45
N GLY A 663 17.89 23.84 33.63
CA GLY A 663 18.21 23.25 34.93
C GLY A 663 17.15 22.29 35.51
N ILE A 664 16.04 22.06 34.81
CA ILE A 664 14.99 21.12 35.23
C ILE A 664 15.22 19.76 34.57
N ALA A 665 15.26 18.69 35.36
CA ALA A 665 15.40 17.33 34.87
C ALA A 665 14.14 16.87 34.12
N VAL A 666 14.31 16.38 32.90
CA VAL A 666 13.25 15.86 32.03
C VAL A 666 13.66 14.51 31.44
N ARG A 667 12.67 13.65 31.24
CA ARG A 667 12.86 12.35 30.58
C ARG A 667 13.10 12.54 29.09
N ASP A 668 13.70 11.55 28.47
CA ASP A 668 13.76 11.40 27.03
C ASP A 668 12.39 10.90 26.51
N PRO A 669 11.66 11.68 25.68
CA PRO A 669 10.44 11.23 25.02
C PRO A 669 10.64 9.95 24.18
N TYR A 670 11.86 9.72 23.70
CA TYR A 670 12.28 8.59 22.88
C TYR A 670 13.02 7.52 23.69
N GLY A 671 13.07 7.67 25.02
CA GLY A 671 13.78 6.76 25.91
C GLY A 671 13.28 5.32 25.77
N ARG A 672 14.19 4.40 25.46
CA ARG A 672 13.88 2.97 25.23
C ARG A 672 13.82 2.14 26.50
N MET A 673 14.23 2.72 27.62
CA MET A 673 14.23 2.10 28.93
C MET A 673 14.33 3.18 30.02
N VAL A 674 13.85 2.87 31.23
CA VAL A 674 13.91 3.74 32.41
C VAL A 674 14.36 2.95 33.64
N GLU A 675 15.10 3.61 34.54
CA GLU A 675 15.29 3.13 35.91
C GLU A 675 13.99 3.35 36.70
N PRO A 676 13.35 2.29 37.23
CA PRO A 676 12.03 2.37 37.85
C PRO A 676 11.92 3.51 38.87
N ASN A 677 10.84 4.28 38.82
CA ASN A 677 10.54 5.42 39.69
C ASN A 677 11.47 6.63 39.64
N THR A 678 12.34 6.73 38.62
CA THR A 678 13.24 7.89 38.49
C THR A 678 12.91 8.73 37.26
N HIS A 679 13.72 9.77 37.01
CA HIS A 679 13.75 10.49 35.73
C HIS A 679 14.82 9.93 34.79
N ASN A 680 15.57 8.91 35.20
CA ASN A 680 16.70 8.40 34.46
C ASN A 680 16.23 7.40 33.42
N ASN A 681 16.35 7.76 32.15
CA ASN A 681 16.37 6.80 31.07
C ASN A 681 17.68 5.99 31.11
N ILE A 682 17.68 4.82 30.47
CA ILE A 682 18.86 3.96 30.38
C ILE A 682 19.29 3.87 28.92
N VAL A 683 20.59 4.05 28.65
CA VAL A 683 21.17 3.85 27.32
C VAL A 683 21.16 2.36 26.99
N MET A 684 20.42 1.97 25.96
CA MET A 684 20.21 0.56 25.59
C MET A 684 21.00 0.15 24.34
N ASP A 685 21.66 -1.01 24.42
CA ASP A 685 22.15 -1.74 23.25
C ASP A 685 21.13 -2.80 22.82
N LEU A 686 20.22 -2.45 21.90
CA LEU A 686 19.17 -3.35 21.44
C LEU A 686 19.70 -4.55 20.63
N THR A 687 20.99 -4.55 20.22
CA THR A 687 21.58 -5.74 19.60
C THR A 687 21.76 -6.87 20.62
N LYS A 688 21.75 -6.56 21.92
CA LYS A 688 21.85 -7.53 23.03
C LYS A 688 20.51 -8.13 23.43
N THR A 689 19.41 -7.60 22.92
CA THR A 689 18.05 -8.04 23.26
C THR A 689 17.43 -8.91 22.15
N GLN A 690 18.24 -9.36 21.18
CA GLN A 690 17.77 -10.23 20.10
C GLN A 690 17.44 -11.63 20.61
N LEU A 691 16.34 -12.21 20.13
CA LEU A 691 15.94 -13.56 20.51
C LEU A 691 16.94 -14.60 19.96
N PRO A 692 17.32 -15.61 20.76
CA PRO A 692 18.11 -16.73 20.25
C PRO A 692 17.38 -17.43 19.10
N GLY A 693 17.94 -17.38 17.88
CA GLY A 693 17.32 -17.97 16.69
C GLY A 693 16.48 -17.00 15.84
N GLY A 694 16.31 -15.76 16.27
CA GLY A 694 15.47 -14.76 15.58
C GLY A 694 13.98 -14.93 15.89
N TRP A 695 13.15 -14.18 15.16
CA TRP A 695 11.69 -14.24 15.27
C TRP A 695 11.12 -15.44 14.51
N ALA A 696 10.10 -16.07 15.09
CA ALA A 696 9.24 -17.01 14.40
C ALA A 696 8.49 -16.31 13.24
N PRO A 697 8.10 -17.04 12.18
CA PRO A 697 7.21 -16.50 11.17
C PRO A 697 5.91 -16.02 11.84
N ARG A 698 5.49 -14.80 11.51
CA ARG A 698 4.17 -14.31 11.91
C ARG A 698 3.11 -15.28 11.36
N PRO A 699 2.02 -15.56 12.10
CA PRO A 699 0.90 -16.30 11.56
C PRO A 699 0.42 -15.65 10.25
N PRO A 700 -0.18 -16.34 9.27
CA PRO A 700 -0.70 -15.70 8.05
C PRO A 700 -2.01 -14.93 8.34
N LEU A 701 -2.27 -13.85 7.60
CA LEU A 701 -3.52 -13.09 7.57
C LEU A 701 -3.70 -12.65 6.12
N ALA A 702 -4.77 -13.09 5.47
CA ALA A 702 -5.02 -12.69 4.10
C ALA A 702 -5.62 -11.27 4.11
N GLU A 703 -6.68 -11.09 4.89
CA GLU A 703 -7.44 -9.84 4.96
C GLU A 703 -7.66 -9.41 6.43
N ARG A 704 -7.88 -8.11 6.70
CA ARG A 704 -8.08 -7.63 8.09
C ARG A 704 -9.36 -8.18 8.71
N GLU A 705 -10.38 -8.48 7.92
CA GLU A 705 -11.66 -9.09 8.29
C GLU A 705 -11.52 -10.54 8.79
N ASP A 706 -10.36 -11.17 8.56
CA ASP A 706 -9.98 -12.46 9.12
C ASP A 706 -9.62 -12.39 10.60
N ALA A 707 -9.45 -11.17 11.12
CA ALA A 707 -9.13 -10.95 12.52
C ALA A 707 -10.32 -11.29 13.44
N ILE A 708 -10.00 -11.90 14.58
CA ILE A 708 -10.90 -12.12 15.71
C ILE A 708 -10.11 -11.71 16.94
N LEU A 709 -10.50 -10.56 17.50
CA LEU A 709 -9.73 -9.85 18.51
C LEU A 709 -10.13 -10.32 19.91
N TYR A 710 -9.15 -10.52 20.77
CA TYR A 710 -9.35 -10.91 22.16
C TYR A 710 -8.57 -9.97 23.08
N GLU A 711 -9.28 -9.05 23.74
CA GLU A 711 -8.69 -8.07 24.66
C GLU A 711 -8.44 -8.69 26.03
N LEU A 712 -7.20 -8.64 26.49
CA LEU A 712 -6.81 -9.09 27.83
C LEU A 712 -5.83 -8.15 28.52
N HIS A 713 -5.84 -8.21 29.84
CA HIS A 713 -4.86 -7.57 30.70
C HIS A 713 -3.81 -8.61 31.15
N VAL A 714 -2.52 -8.26 31.08
CA VAL A 714 -1.41 -9.18 31.42
C VAL A 714 -1.56 -9.75 32.83
N ARG A 715 -1.98 -8.90 33.79
CA ARG A 715 -2.21 -9.31 35.18
C ARG A 715 -3.43 -10.23 35.28
N ASP A 716 -4.58 -9.79 34.80
CA ASP A 716 -5.89 -10.42 35.04
C ASP A 716 -5.92 -11.86 34.57
N PHE A 717 -5.32 -12.11 33.41
CA PHE A 717 -5.43 -13.36 32.70
C PHE A 717 -4.81 -14.54 33.47
N THR A 718 -3.79 -14.26 34.29
CA THR A 718 -3.01 -15.31 34.96
C THR A 718 -2.81 -15.12 36.47
N ILE A 719 -3.23 -13.99 37.06
CA ILE A 719 -3.00 -13.70 38.48
C ILE A 719 -3.69 -14.68 39.43
N ASP A 720 -4.89 -15.15 39.06
CA ASP A 720 -5.65 -16.10 39.88
C ASP A 720 -4.94 -17.47 39.97
N PRO A 721 -4.84 -18.09 41.16
CA PRO A 721 -4.18 -19.39 41.31
C PRO A 721 -4.74 -20.52 40.46
N SER A 722 -6.01 -20.44 40.06
CA SER A 722 -6.65 -21.41 39.15
C SER A 722 -6.12 -21.33 37.73
N SER A 723 -5.30 -20.33 37.36
CA SER A 723 -4.67 -20.25 36.03
C SER A 723 -3.70 -21.38 35.72
N GLY A 724 -3.30 -22.17 36.71
CA GLY A 724 -2.29 -23.22 36.55
C GLY A 724 -0.87 -22.69 36.32
N VAL A 725 -0.70 -21.38 36.14
CA VAL A 725 0.61 -20.72 35.97
C VAL A 725 1.39 -20.78 37.29
N PRO A 726 2.71 -21.07 37.27
CA PRO A 726 3.55 -21.04 38.46
C PRO A 726 3.48 -19.69 39.18
N ALA A 727 3.42 -19.71 40.52
CA ALA A 727 3.17 -18.52 41.34
C ALA A 727 4.07 -17.31 41.01
N GLY A 728 5.35 -17.54 40.70
CA GLY A 728 6.30 -16.47 40.35
C GLY A 728 6.08 -15.84 38.97
N LYS A 729 5.31 -16.47 38.09
CA LYS A 729 5.02 -15.99 36.71
C LYS A 729 3.60 -15.42 36.57
N ARG A 730 2.76 -15.50 37.61
CA ARG A 730 1.38 -15.04 37.55
C ARG A 730 1.30 -13.53 37.38
N GLY A 731 0.51 -13.09 36.42
CA GLY A 731 0.33 -11.69 36.06
C GLY A 731 1.56 -11.04 35.42
N LYS A 732 2.38 -11.84 34.72
CA LYS A 732 3.64 -11.43 34.08
C LYS A 732 3.64 -11.79 32.60
N PHE A 733 4.48 -11.14 31.80
CA PHE A 733 4.64 -11.44 30.36
C PHE A 733 4.91 -12.93 30.12
N LEU A 734 5.86 -13.52 30.87
CA LEU A 734 6.18 -14.95 30.77
C LEU A 734 5.10 -15.87 31.36
N GLY A 735 4.12 -15.34 32.10
CA GLY A 735 2.96 -16.10 32.57
C GLY A 735 1.91 -16.29 31.48
N LEU A 736 1.76 -15.32 30.57
CA LEU A 736 0.81 -15.39 29.45
C LEU A 736 1.13 -16.54 28.50
N ILE A 737 2.42 -16.87 28.36
CA ILE A 737 2.93 -17.88 27.44
C ILE A 737 3.32 -19.20 28.13
N GLU A 738 2.90 -19.43 29.38
CA GLU A 738 3.17 -20.70 30.06
C GLU A 738 2.37 -21.84 29.42
N PRO A 739 3.02 -22.85 28.80
CA PRO A 739 2.33 -23.91 28.08
C PRO A 739 1.76 -24.96 29.04
N GLY A 740 0.74 -25.70 28.61
CA GLY A 740 0.24 -26.88 29.34
C GLY A 740 -0.50 -26.56 30.64
N THR A 741 -0.90 -25.30 30.85
CA THR A 741 -1.62 -24.91 32.07
C THR A 741 -3.06 -25.40 32.04
N THR A 742 -3.54 -25.91 33.18
CA THR A 742 -4.89 -26.44 33.30
C THR A 742 -5.52 -26.16 34.67
N HIS A 743 -6.85 -26.17 34.70
CA HIS A 743 -7.67 -26.14 35.91
C HIS A 743 -8.78 -27.19 35.79
N ASN A 744 -8.88 -28.12 36.74
CA ASN A 744 -9.86 -29.21 36.72
C ASN A 744 -9.92 -29.98 35.38
N GLY A 745 -8.78 -30.13 34.71
CA GLY A 745 -8.68 -30.80 33.41
C GLY A 745 -9.01 -29.94 32.19
N HIS A 746 -9.42 -28.68 32.37
CA HIS A 746 -9.63 -27.73 31.28
C HIS A 746 -8.39 -26.87 31.05
N LYS A 747 -8.09 -26.58 29.77
CA LYS A 747 -6.97 -25.70 29.37
C LYS A 747 -7.18 -24.27 29.87
N THR A 748 -6.12 -23.64 30.33
CA THR A 748 -6.06 -22.24 30.78
C THR A 748 -4.94 -21.50 30.04
N GLY A 749 -4.76 -20.20 30.28
CA GLY A 749 -3.63 -19.43 29.74
C GLY A 749 -3.54 -19.48 28.21
N LEU A 750 -2.32 -19.62 27.68
CA LEU A 750 -2.05 -19.73 26.24
C LEU A 750 -2.87 -20.84 25.56
N ASP A 751 -2.94 -22.03 26.19
CA ASP A 751 -3.65 -23.18 25.64
C ASP A 751 -5.16 -22.93 25.52
N HIS A 752 -5.74 -22.08 26.37
CA HIS A 752 -7.13 -21.63 26.23
C HIS A 752 -7.31 -20.75 25.00
N LEU A 753 -6.40 -19.80 24.74
CA LEU A 753 -6.50 -18.91 23.57
C LEU A 753 -6.44 -19.70 22.26
N ILE A 754 -5.49 -20.66 22.19
CA ILE A 754 -5.38 -21.59 21.06
C ILE A 754 -6.65 -22.43 20.92
N GLU A 755 -7.18 -22.96 22.03
CA GLU A 755 -8.41 -23.77 22.02
C GLU A 755 -9.65 -22.98 21.59
N LEU A 756 -9.75 -21.70 21.98
CA LEU A 756 -10.84 -20.81 21.61
C LEU A 756 -10.81 -20.46 20.11
N GLY A 757 -9.62 -20.42 19.51
CA GLY A 757 -9.44 -20.28 18.06
C GLY A 757 -9.38 -18.83 17.55
N ILE A 758 -9.23 -17.86 18.45
CA ILE A 758 -8.98 -16.44 18.13
C ILE A 758 -7.72 -16.26 17.28
N THR A 759 -7.56 -15.10 16.65
CA THR A 759 -6.40 -14.83 15.79
C THR A 759 -5.49 -13.76 16.34
N HIS A 760 -6.01 -12.82 17.13
CA HIS A 760 -5.23 -11.73 17.73
C HIS A 760 -5.51 -11.60 19.22
N VAL A 761 -4.44 -11.40 19.99
CA VAL A 761 -4.51 -10.92 21.37
C VAL A 761 -4.30 -9.40 21.34
N GLN A 762 -5.28 -8.63 21.82
CA GLN A 762 -5.07 -7.23 22.18
C GLN A 762 -4.64 -7.17 23.64
N LEU A 763 -3.41 -6.72 23.88
CA LEU A 763 -2.93 -6.44 25.23
C LEU A 763 -3.36 -5.02 25.62
N MET A 764 -4.06 -4.89 26.75
CA MET A 764 -4.19 -3.60 27.45
C MET A 764 -2.80 -2.97 27.72
N PRO A 765 -2.67 -1.66 28.03
CA PRO A 765 -1.39 -0.96 27.99
C PRO A 765 -0.22 -1.72 28.64
N VAL A 766 0.82 -1.95 27.85
CA VAL A 766 2.01 -2.74 28.21
C VAL A 766 3.31 -1.95 28.21
N TYR A 767 3.25 -0.65 27.94
CA TYR A 767 4.39 0.23 28.20
C TYR A 767 4.26 0.88 29.59
N ASP A 768 5.35 1.47 30.06
CA ASP A 768 5.51 2.05 31.39
C ASP A 768 4.46 3.12 31.72
N PHE A 769 3.76 2.90 32.84
CA PHE A 769 2.73 3.78 33.38
C PHE A 769 3.02 4.21 34.83
N ALA A 770 2.44 5.33 35.26
CA ALA A 770 2.84 5.98 36.51
C ALA A 770 2.27 5.32 37.78
N SER A 771 1.06 4.77 37.71
CA SER A 771 0.40 4.14 38.83
C SER A 771 1.15 2.92 39.34
N CYS A 772 0.98 2.65 40.64
CA CYS A 772 1.66 1.55 41.32
C CYS A 772 3.20 1.58 41.22
N PRO A 773 3.84 2.70 41.62
CA PRO A 773 5.28 2.92 41.43
C PRO A 773 6.14 1.84 42.10
N ASN A 774 5.73 1.31 43.25
CA ASN A 774 6.49 0.26 43.92
C ASN A 774 6.28 -1.10 43.23
N VAL A 775 7.24 -1.54 42.41
CA VAL A 775 7.21 -2.85 41.74
C VAL A 775 7.08 -4.05 42.68
N ALA A 776 7.47 -3.90 43.95
CA ALA A 776 7.33 -4.94 44.97
C ALA A 776 5.91 -5.00 45.58
N ASP A 777 5.10 -3.95 45.43
CA ASP A 777 3.73 -3.92 45.92
C ASP A 777 2.82 -4.77 45.01
N GLN A 778 2.51 -5.97 45.47
CA GLN A 778 1.63 -6.91 44.78
C GLN A 778 0.14 -6.58 44.96
N ALA A 779 -0.24 -5.68 45.87
CA ALA A 779 -1.65 -5.34 46.11
C ALA A 779 -2.14 -4.22 45.18
N CYS A 780 -1.24 -3.40 44.64
CA CYS A 780 -1.61 -2.31 43.76
C CYS A 780 -2.00 -2.81 42.36
N TYR A 781 -3.11 -2.30 41.84
CA TYR A 781 -3.67 -2.63 40.54
C TYR A 781 -3.93 -1.36 39.74
N ASN A 782 -3.61 -1.38 38.45
CA ASN A 782 -4.07 -0.40 37.47
C ASN A 782 -4.19 -1.08 36.09
N TRP A 783 -5.05 -0.57 35.20
CA TRP A 783 -5.11 -0.95 33.79
C TRP A 783 -3.92 -0.46 32.97
N GLY A 784 -3.30 0.65 33.35
CA GLY A 784 -2.12 1.22 32.70
C GLY A 784 -2.38 2.37 31.72
N TYR A 785 -3.59 2.98 31.74
CA TYR A 785 -3.94 4.13 30.89
C TYR A 785 -3.35 5.46 31.37
N ASP A 786 -2.36 5.44 32.26
CA ASP A 786 -1.63 6.60 32.73
C ASP A 786 -0.14 6.57 32.28
N PRO A 787 0.10 6.68 30.96
CA PRO A 787 1.42 6.55 30.35
C PRO A 787 2.44 7.51 30.96
N ARG A 788 3.64 6.98 31.19
CA ARG A 788 4.80 7.76 31.58
C ARG A 788 5.91 7.72 30.54
N ASN A 789 6.16 6.57 29.93
CA ASN A 789 7.14 6.42 28.85
C ASN A 789 6.58 5.52 27.74
N PHE A 790 6.45 6.05 26.52
CA PHE A 790 5.76 5.37 25.42
C PHE A 790 6.53 4.19 24.80
N ASN A 791 7.85 4.10 25.01
CA ASN A 791 8.74 3.15 24.34
C ASN A 791 9.34 2.09 25.29
N VAL A 792 8.80 1.93 26.50
CA VAL A 792 9.39 1.11 27.56
C VAL A 792 8.41 0.03 27.99
N PRO A 793 8.71 -1.28 27.87
CA PRO A 793 7.85 -2.33 28.43
C PRO A 793 7.68 -2.20 29.94
N GLU A 794 6.45 -2.35 30.42
CA GLU A 794 6.03 -2.18 31.82
C GLU A 794 6.80 -3.10 32.79
N GLU A 795 7.52 -2.53 33.76
CA GLU A 795 8.27 -3.28 34.78
C GLU A 795 7.42 -4.25 35.61
N ARG A 796 6.17 -3.90 35.93
CA ARG A 796 5.33 -4.72 36.81
C ARG A 796 4.90 -6.02 36.14
N TYR A 797 4.96 -6.12 34.83
CA TYR A 797 4.71 -7.36 34.09
C TYR A 797 6.00 -8.18 33.85
N SER A 798 7.17 -7.65 34.17
CA SER A 798 8.45 -8.35 34.05
C SER A 798 8.80 -9.18 35.31
N LEU A 799 9.57 -10.26 35.14
CA LEU A 799 10.23 -10.95 36.26
C LEU A 799 11.55 -10.29 36.65
N THR A 800 12.12 -9.49 35.74
CA THR A 800 13.43 -8.86 35.90
C THR A 800 13.32 -7.33 35.74
N PRO A 801 12.56 -6.63 36.61
CA PRO A 801 12.28 -5.21 36.45
C PRO A 801 13.53 -4.30 36.52
N PHE A 802 14.63 -4.79 37.10
CA PHE A 802 15.90 -4.07 37.21
C PHE A 802 17.00 -4.64 36.29
N ASP A 803 16.69 -5.68 35.50
CA ASP A 803 17.55 -6.16 34.42
C ASP A 803 16.95 -5.69 33.09
N TYR A 804 17.41 -4.52 32.67
CA TYR A 804 16.82 -3.76 31.58
C TYR A 804 16.82 -4.51 30.24
N GLU A 805 17.88 -5.25 29.94
CA GLU A 805 17.97 -6.03 28.70
C GLU A 805 17.05 -7.25 28.76
N ASN A 806 17.05 -7.96 29.89
CA ASN A 806 16.15 -9.11 30.02
C ASN A 806 14.68 -8.69 30.06
N ARG A 807 14.33 -7.51 30.59
CA ARG A 807 12.95 -6.99 30.48
C ARG A 807 12.48 -6.86 29.03
N VAL A 808 13.33 -6.34 28.15
CA VAL A 808 13.06 -6.28 26.69
C VAL A 808 12.93 -7.69 26.11
N VAL A 809 13.85 -8.60 26.46
CA VAL A 809 13.83 -9.99 25.99
C VAL A 809 12.57 -10.73 26.44
N GLU A 810 12.07 -10.51 27.66
CA GLU A 810 10.84 -11.11 28.16
C GLU A 810 9.62 -10.70 27.33
N PHE A 811 9.51 -9.41 27.00
CA PHE A 811 8.43 -8.92 26.15
C PHE A 811 8.52 -9.51 24.74
N LYS A 812 9.72 -9.47 24.12
CA LYS A 812 9.93 -10.06 22.80
C LYS A 812 9.60 -11.54 22.78
N LYS A 813 10.01 -12.28 23.81
CA LYS A 813 9.71 -13.70 23.95
C LYS A 813 8.20 -13.95 24.07
N MET A 814 7.47 -13.12 24.80
CA MET A 814 6.02 -13.23 24.87
C MET A 814 5.39 -13.06 23.47
N VAL A 815 5.79 -12.04 22.70
CA VAL A 815 5.29 -11.84 21.33
C VAL A 815 5.64 -13.03 20.43
N ASP A 816 6.89 -13.48 20.46
CA ASP A 816 7.37 -14.58 19.63
C ASP A 816 6.65 -15.91 19.91
N GLU A 817 6.43 -16.23 21.19
CA GLU A 817 5.74 -17.46 21.59
C GLU A 817 4.23 -17.40 21.26
N LEU A 818 3.63 -16.20 21.28
CA LEU A 818 2.27 -16.01 20.74
C LEU A 818 2.23 -16.24 19.23
N HIS A 819 3.22 -15.74 18.48
CA HIS A 819 3.35 -16.02 17.04
C HIS A 819 3.51 -17.52 16.76
N GLN A 820 4.37 -18.22 17.51
CA GLN A 820 4.54 -19.67 17.42
C GLN A 820 3.24 -20.44 17.73
N ALA A 821 2.39 -19.89 18.60
CA ALA A 821 1.07 -20.42 18.91
C ALA A 821 -0.01 -20.10 17.85
N GLY A 822 0.35 -19.39 16.77
CA GLY A 822 -0.58 -19.00 15.71
C GLY A 822 -1.39 -17.74 16.03
N LEU A 823 -0.97 -16.96 17.03
CA LEU A 823 -1.65 -15.74 17.51
C LEU A 823 -0.84 -14.50 17.17
N ARG A 824 -1.50 -13.47 16.65
CA ARG A 824 -0.94 -12.13 16.50
C ARG A 824 -1.11 -11.28 17.74
N VAL A 825 -0.30 -10.24 17.88
CA VAL A 825 -0.27 -9.35 19.03
C VAL A 825 -0.56 -7.91 18.63
N ILE A 826 -1.63 -7.36 19.19
CA ILE A 826 -1.96 -5.93 19.15
C ILE A 826 -1.66 -5.35 20.52
N ILE A 827 -1.05 -4.17 20.57
CA ILE A 827 -0.88 -3.44 21.81
C ILE A 827 -1.82 -2.24 21.87
N ASP A 828 -2.42 -2.02 23.03
CA ASP A 828 -3.19 -0.82 23.33
C ASP A 828 -2.24 0.36 23.61
N VAL A 829 -2.42 1.45 22.88
CA VAL A 829 -1.57 2.64 22.91
C VAL A 829 -2.36 3.89 23.25
N VAL A 830 -1.81 4.67 24.17
CA VAL A 830 -2.39 5.83 24.86
C VAL A 830 -1.53 7.05 24.55
N TYR A 831 -1.43 7.40 23.27
CA TYR A 831 -0.74 8.63 22.86
C TYR A 831 -1.58 9.89 23.10
N ASN A 832 -2.87 9.74 23.39
CA ASN A 832 -3.78 10.88 23.49
C ASN A 832 -3.50 11.78 24.71
N HIS A 833 -2.81 11.28 25.74
CA HIS A 833 -2.40 12.04 26.94
C HIS A 833 -1.17 11.43 27.62
N THR A 834 -0.66 12.09 28.67
CA THR A 834 0.31 11.56 29.63
C THR A 834 -0.31 11.50 31.03
N PHE A 835 0.23 10.71 31.97
CA PHE A 835 -0.25 10.66 33.36
C PHE A 835 -0.46 12.05 33.96
N GLN A 836 0.55 12.90 33.80
CA GLN A 836 0.54 14.31 34.17
C GLN A 836 1.48 15.06 33.21
N LYS A 837 1.39 16.39 33.20
CA LYS A 837 2.11 17.24 32.23
C LYS A 837 3.63 17.25 32.39
N GLU A 838 4.18 16.76 33.50
CA GLU A 838 5.62 16.75 33.83
C GLU A 838 6.48 16.03 32.80
N MET A 839 5.90 15.13 32.00
CA MET A 839 6.64 14.44 30.93
C MET A 839 7.18 15.43 29.89
N PHE A 840 6.39 16.46 29.52
CA PHE A 840 6.71 17.34 28.39
C PHE A 840 6.66 18.83 28.72
N GLU A 841 5.87 19.27 29.69
CA GLU A 841 5.70 20.70 30.00
C GLU A 841 7.00 21.40 30.38
N PRO A 842 7.95 20.77 31.12
CA PRO A 842 9.24 21.40 31.38
C PRO A 842 10.14 21.50 30.13
N ILE A 843 9.84 20.77 29.05
CA ILE A 843 10.48 20.94 27.73
C ILE A 843 9.79 22.07 26.96
N THR A 844 8.46 21.96 26.80
CA THR A 844 7.60 22.96 26.15
C THR A 844 6.12 22.63 26.39
N GLY A 845 5.29 23.67 26.54
CA GLY A 845 3.84 23.52 26.58
C GLY A 845 3.22 23.09 25.24
N ARG A 846 3.98 23.17 24.12
CA ARG A 846 3.49 22.85 22.77
C ARG A 846 3.19 21.37 22.54
N TYR A 847 3.62 20.47 23.42
CA TYR A 847 3.22 19.07 23.34
C TYR A 847 1.73 18.85 23.59
N TYR A 848 1.07 19.78 24.30
CA TYR A 848 -0.30 19.60 24.75
C TYR A 848 -1.27 20.56 24.06
N THR A 849 -2.49 20.08 23.85
CA THR A 849 -3.62 20.93 23.47
C THR A 849 -3.94 21.92 24.60
N ALA A 850 -4.55 23.05 24.23
CA ALA A 850 -5.01 24.04 25.21
C ALA A 850 -6.16 23.53 26.09
N THR A 851 -6.97 22.60 25.54
CA THR A 851 -8.11 21.97 26.21
C THR A 851 -7.77 20.52 26.50
N ASP A 852 -8.10 20.04 27.69
CA ASP A 852 -8.06 18.61 28.00
C ASP A 852 -9.18 17.89 27.23
N LEU A 853 -8.80 17.21 26.15
CA LEU A 853 -9.71 16.46 25.28
C LEU A 853 -9.88 15.01 25.73
N SER A 854 -8.94 14.44 26.47
CA SER A 854 -8.99 13.06 26.99
C SER A 854 -9.84 12.94 28.25
N GLY A 855 -10.04 14.04 28.97
CA GLY A 855 -10.76 14.06 30.26
C GLY A 855 -9.90 13.54 31.42
N THR A 856 -8.59 13.37 31.20
CA THR A 856 -7.63 12.86 32.18
C THR A 856 -6.65 13.93 32.69
N GLY A 857 -6.88 15.20 32.33
CA GLY A 857 -6.15 16.39 32.80
C GLY A 857 -5.26 17.04 31.75
N ASN A 858 -4.98 16.38 30.63
CA ASN A 858 -4.16 16.89 29.53
C ASN A 858 -4.37 16.06 28.25
N SER A 859 -4.07 16.61 27.07
CA SER A 859 -4.04 15.81 25.84
C SER A 859 -2.92 16.25 24.93
N LEU A 860 -2.32 15.32 24.18
CA LEU A 860 -1.24 15.62 23.25
C LEU A 860 -1.78 16.26 21.96
N ASP A 861 -1.06 17.23 21.42
CA ASP A 861 -1.41 17.91 20.17
C ASP A 861 -0.56 17.41 19.01
N ALA A 862 -1.05 16.37 18.33
CA ALA A 862 -0.38 15.79 17.15
C ALA A 862 -0.25 16.77 15.98
N ASN A 863 -1.07 17.84 15.92
CA ASN A 863 -0.97 18.87 14.88
C ASN A 863 0.31 19.71 15.00
N VAL A 864 1.03 19.59 16.12
CA VAL A 864 2.41 20.06 16.21
C VAL A 864 3.29 19.00 15.54
N PRO A 865 3.96 19.31 14.40
CA PRO A 865 4.59 18.28 13.57
C PRO A 865 5.62 17.38 14.28
N MET A 866 6.29 17.90 15.32
CA MET A 866 7.22 17.10 16.14
C MET A 866 6.51 16.11 17.06
N VAL A 867 5.31 16.42 17.54
CA VAL A 867 4.49 15.53 18.37
C VAL A 867 3.94 14.41 17.49
N GLY A 868 3.37 14.74 16.32
CA GLY A 868 2.96 13.75 15.33
C GLY A 868 4.11 12.82 14.90
N ARG A 869 5.31 13.38 14.67
CA ARG A 869 6.52 12.58 14.40
C ARG A 869 6.90 11.68 15.58
N MET A 870 6.87 12.18 16.82
CA MET A 870 7.19 11.38 18.01
C MET A 870 6.27 10.16 18.11
N ILE A 871 4.97 10.34 17.88
CA ILE A 871 3.99 9.25 17.91
C ILE A 871 4.29 8.24 16.80
N ARG A 872 4.49 8.70 15.55
CA ARG A 872 4.85 7.83 14.42
C ARG A 872 6.13 7.03 14.67
N ASP A 873 7.18 7.69 15.16
CA ASP A 873 8.47 7.06 15.43
C ASP A 873 8.36 6.02 16.57
N SER A 874 7.50 6.26 17.57
CA SER A 874 7.19 5.31 18.64
C SER A 874 6.41 4.10 18.12
N LEU A 875 5.40 4.30 17.27
CA LEU A 875 4.67 3.22 16.61
C LEU A 875 5.62 2.34 15.77
N GLU A 876 6.47 2.96 14.95
CA GLU A 876 7.47 2.23 14.15
C GLU A 876 8.43 1.43 15.05
N TYR A 877 8.87 2.01 16.17
CA TYR A 877 9.74 1.34 17.13
C TYR A 877 9.10 0.06 17.67
N TRP A 878 7.82 0.09 18.05
CA TRP A 878 7.10 -1.11 18.49
C TRP A 878 7.01 -2.18 17.39
N VAL A 879 6.74 -1.78 16.14
CA VAL A 879 6.68 -2.72 15.00
C VAL A 879 8.06 -3.33 14.69
N ARG A 880 9.12 -2.53 14.65
CA ARG A 880 10.47 -3.00 14.30
C ARG A 880 11.12 -3.80 15.41
N GLU A 881 11.13 -3.27 16.63
CA GLU A 881 11.89 -3.84 17.73
C GLU A 881 11.18 -5.03 18.36
N TYR A 882 9.85 -4.96 18.49
CA TYR A 882 9.06 -5.95 19.23
C TYR A 882 8.16 -6.82 18.33
N ASN A 883 8.16 -6.58 17.01
CA ASN A 883 7.44 -7.39 16.03
C ASN A 883 5.92 -7.48 16.29
N VAL A 884 5.31 -6.45 16.88
CA VAL A 884 3.85 -6.39 17.06
C VAL A 884 3.12 -6.31 15.71
N ASP A 885 1.86 -6.73 15.69
CA ASP A 885 1.03 -6.89 14.49
C ASP A 885 -0.06 -5.81 14.34
N GLY A 886 -0.13 -4.85 15.26
CA GLY A 886 -1.11 -3.79 15.20
C GLY A 886 -1.24 -2.97 16.48
N PHE A 887 -2.14 -1.99 16.45
CA PHE A 887 -2.35 -1.03 17.51
C PHE A 887 -3.85 -0.77 17.73
N ARG A 888 -4.29 -0.83 19.01
CA ARG A 888 -5.55 -0.23 19.45
C ARG A 888 -5.22 1.13 20.05
N PHE A 889 -5.68 2.21 19.44
CA PHE A 889 -5.49 3.56 19.94
C PHE A 889 -6.59 3.91 20.94
N ASP A 890 -6.19 4.13 22.18
CA ASP A 890 -7.00 4.76 23.21
C ASP A 890 -7.39 6.17 22.77
N LEU A 891 -8.69 6.47 22.84
CA LEU A 891 -9.26 7.76 22.46
C LEU A 891 -8.66 8.33 21.16
N ILE A 892 -8.60 7.52 20.09
CA ILE A 892 -8.07 7.96 18.78
C ILE A 892 -8.80 9.22 18.28
N GLY A 893 -10.05 9.42 18.71
CA GLY A 893 -10.84 10.61 18.46
C GLY A 893 -10.31 11.92 19.05
N VAL A 894 -9.24 11.89 19.85
CA VAL A 894 -8.49 13.10 20.23
C VAL A 894 -7.66 13.64 19.06
N PHE A 895 -7.27 12.79 18.10
CA PHE A 895 -6.44 13.18 16.97
C PHE A 895 -7.26 13.54 15.73
N ASP A 896 -6.67 14.38 14.88
CA ASP A 896 -7.22 14.68 13.56
C ASP A 896 -7.09 13.44 12.67
N TYR A 897 -8.07 13.18 11.81
CA TYR A 897 -8.03 11.99 10.96
C TYR A 897 -6.85 12.04 9.98
N ASP A 898 -6.42 13.22 9.52
CA ASP A 898 -5.26 13.37 8.64
C ASP A 898 -3.96 12.85 9.29
N GLU A 899 -3.71 13.20 10.56
CA GLU A 899 -2.53 12.73 11.30
C GLU A 899 -2.55 11.21 11.49
N VAL A 900 -3.72 10.66 11.83
CA VAL A 900 -3.91 9.21 11.98
C VAL A 900 -3.76 8.50 10.64
N GLY A 901 -4.29 9.08 9.56
CA GLY A 901 -4.13 8.60 8.20
C GLY A 901 -2.67 8.58 7.76
N ASP A 902 -1.91 9.62 8.08
CA ASP A 902 -0.47 9.68 7.81
C ASP A 902 0.30 8.58 8.55
N TRP A 903 -0.04 8.30 9.81
CA TRP A 903 0.58 7.19 10.55
C TRP A 903 0.21 5.83 9.95
N GLY A 904 -1.06 5.62 9.60
CA GLY A 904 -1.55 4.39 8.99
C GLY A 904 -0.89 4.12 7.63
N ARG A 905 -0.89 5.11 6.73
CA ARG A 905 -0.21 5.04 5.42
C ARG A 905 1.27 4.77 5.58
N TYR A 906 1.96 5.47 6.50
CA TYR A 906 3.38 5.27 6.75
C TYR A 906 3.69 3.84 7.19
N LEU A 907 2.95 3.31 8.18
CA LEU A 907 3.18 1.98 8.72
C LEU A 907 2.87 0.88 7.69
N ASN A 908 1.75 0.98 6.98
CA ASN A 908 1.38 0.01 5.95
C ASN A 908 2.34 0.05 4.74
N THR A 909 2.89 1.22 4.39
CA THR A 909 3.92 1.35 3.33
C THR A 909 5.28 0.80 3.78
N THR A 910 5.65 1.04 5.05
CA THR A 910 6.94 0.62 5.60
C THR A 910 6.97 -0.90 5.89
N PHE A 911 5.80 -1.47 6.17
CA PHE A 911 5.63 -2.89 6.51
C PHE A 911 4.51 -3.54 5.68
N PRO A 912 4.63 -3.56 4.33
CA PRO A 912 3.55 -4.00 3.43
C PRO A 912 3.25 -5.50 3.55
N ASP A 913 4.17 -6.28 4.13
CA ASP A 913 4.05 -7.72 4.36
C ASP A 913 3.34 -8.07 5.69
N ARG A 914 2.90 -7.08 6.48
CA ARG A 914 2.38 -7.30 7.83
C ARG A 914 0.86 -7.28 7.94
N THR A 915 0.17 -6.59 7.04
CA THR A 915 -1.29 -6.36 7.13
C THR A 915 -1.67 -5.88 8.53
N LEU A 916 -1.07 -4.77 8.96
CA LEU A 916 -1.19 -4.28 10.34
C LEU A 916 -2.65 -3.94 10.67
N LEU A 917 -3.10 -4.32 11.86
CA LEU A 917 -4.42 -3.94 12.34
C LEU A 917 -4.35 -2.65 13.16
N ILE A 918 -4.90 -1.56 12.64
CA ILE A 918 -4.87 -0.24 13.27
C ILE A 918 -6.31 0.23 13.48
N TYR A 919 -6.69 0.48 14.73
CA TYR A 919 -8.03 0.96 15.06
C TYR A 919 -8.05 1.67 16.40
N GLY A 920 -9.15 2.36 16.73
CA GLY A 920 -9.29 2.98 18.04
C GLY A 920 -10.69 3.44 18.38
N GLU A 921 -10.79 4.18 19.47
CA GLU A 921 -12.04 4.74 19.97
C GLU A 921 -12.36 6.09 19.33
N PRO A 922 -13.43 6.19 18.51
CA PRO A 922 -13.70 7.38 17.72
C PRO A 922 -14.22 8.57 18.56
N TRP A 923 -14.06 8.56 19.89
CA TRP A 923 -14.52 9.62 20.79
C TRP A 923 -13.36 10.26 21.54
N ASN A 924 -13.65 11.40 22.17
CA ASN A 924 -12.80 12.06 23.14
C ASN A 924 -13.38 11.87 24.56
N GLY A 925 -12.74 12.43 25.58
CA GLY A 925 -13.18 12.46 26.98
C GLY A 925 -14.33 13.42 27.28
N PHE A 926 -15.29 13.56 26.35
CA PHE A 926 -16.48 14.41 26.45
C PHE A 926 -16.23 15.93 26.51
N ALA A 927 -15.04 16.37 26.11
CA ALA A 927 -14.72 17.79 25.99
C ALA A 927 -15.35 18.38 24.72
N ALA A 928 -15.80 19.63 24.79
CA ALA A 928 -16.19 20.37 23.60
C ALA A 928 -14.93 20.69 22.77
N ASP A 929 -14.91 20.23 21.53
CA ASP A 929 -13.78 20.40 20.63
C ASP A 929 -14.15 21.30 19.44
N PRO A 930 -13.51 22.46 19.27
CA PRO A 930 -13.75 23.30 18.09
C PRO A 930 -13.25 22.66 16.78
N ARG A 931 -12.42 21.61 16.84
CA ARG A 931 -11.93 20.83 15.70
C ARG A 931 -12.67 19.50 15.50
N GLU A 932 -13.87 19.35 16.07
CA GLU A 932 -14.70 18.14 15.93
C GLU A 932 -14.84 17.64 14.47
N PRO A 933 -14.99 18.51 13.44
CA PRO A 933 -15.06 18.08 12.04
C PRO A 933 -13.77 17.45 11.50
N GLU A 934 -12.62 17.76 12.08
CA GLU A 934 -11.31 17.24 11.68
C GLU A 934 -10.90 15.99 12.48
N ARG A 935 -11.61 15.64 13.57
CA ARG A 935 -11.27 14.48 14.40
C ARG A 935 -11.64 13.15 13.78
N VAL A 936 -10.96 12.09 14.22
CA VAL A 936 -11.43 10.72 13.97
C VAL A 936 -12.77 10.49 14.65
N ARG A 937 -13.83 10.33 13.85
CA ARG A 937 -15.21 10.06 14.23
C ARG A 937 -15.79 9.01 13.29
N LEU A 938 -17.00 8.51 13.57
CA LEU A 938 -17.70 7.69 12.58
C LEU A 938 -17.90 8.49 11.28
N GLY A 939 -18.28 9.76 11.37
CA GLY A 939 -18.51 10.60 10.20
C GLY A 939 -17.28 10.83 9.28
N THR A 940 -16.06 10.66 9.81
CA THR A 940 -14.81 11.05 9.14
C THR A 940 -13.86 9.89 8.88
N ILE A 941 -14.02 8.72 9.52
CA ILE A 941 -13.08 7.59 9.38
C ILE A 941 -12.94 7.10 7.93
N ALA A 942 -14.00 7.22 7.12
CA ALA A 942 -13.94 6.88 5.70
C ALA A 942 -12.94 7.72 4.90
N HIS A 943 -12.63 8.95 5.34
CA HIS A 943 -11.64 9.81 4.67
C HIS A 943 -10.23 9.20 4.65
N ILE A 944 -9.95 8.26 5.55
CA ILE A 944 -8.65 7.60 5.69
C ILE A 944 -8.74 6.09 5.48
N HIS A 945 -9.70 5.64 4.66
CA HIS A 945 -9.86 4.21 4.35
C HIS A 945 -8.63 3.61 3.67
N ASP A 946 -7.93 4.38 2.83
CA ASP A 946 -6.65 4.05 2.20
C ASP A 946 -5.52 3.81 3.22
N ALA A 947 -5.61 4.44 4.40
CA ALA A 947 -4.67 4.24 5.50
C ALA A 947 -4.91 2.93 6.27
N HIS A 948 -5.99 2.21 5.95
CA HIS A 948 -6.43 0.98 6.60
C HIS A 948 -6.61 1.12 8.13
N VAL A 949 -7.30 2.19 8.54
CA VAL A 949 -7.61 2.47 9.93
C VAL A 949 -9.10 2.28 10.20
N GLY A 950 -9.42 1.56 11.28
CA GLY A 950 -10.78 1.33 11.74
C GLY A 950 -11.12 1.95 13.10
N VAL A 951 -12.36 1.79 13.52
CA VAL A 951 -12.85 2.30 14.80
C VAL A 951 -13.79 1.31 15.47
N PHE A 952 -13.82 1.34 16.81
CA PHE A 952 -14.89 0.67 17.56
C PHE A 952 -16.26 1.17 17.08
N ASN A 953 -17.21 0.25 16.91
CA ASN A 953 -18.56 0.55 16.45
C ASN A 953 -19.52 0.70 17.66
N PRO A 954 -19.65 1.90 18.27
CA PRO A 954 -20.51 2.09 19.44
C PRO A 954 -22.00 1.94 19.07
N LYS A 955 -22.38 2.23 17.82
CA LYS A 955 -23.78 2.15 17.39
C LYS A 955 -24.28 0.72 17.36
N PHE A 956 -23.44 -0.22 16.92
CA PHE A 956 -23.83 -1.63 16.95
C PHE A 956 -23.82 -2.17 18.39
N ARG A 957 -22.81 -1.85 19.19
CA ARG A 957 -22.74 -2.20 20.63
C ARG A 957 -24.00 -1.77 21.38
N GLU A 958 -24.36 -0.50 21.29
CA GLU A 958 -25.51 0.10 21.99
C GLU A 958 -26.82 -0.49 21.50
N ALA A 959 -26.98 -0.68 20.20
CA ALA A 959 -28.16 -1.35 19.65
C ALA A 959 -28.31 -2.77 20.21
N ILE A 960 -27.22 -3.52 20.40
CA ILE A 960 -27.23 -4.88 20.95
C ILE A 960 -27.52 -4.86 22.45
N LYS A 961 -26.69 -4.20 23.27
CA LYS A 961 -26.74 -4.32 24.75
C LYS A 961 -27.51 -3.20 25.46
N GLY A 962 -27.68 -2.05 24.83
CA GLY A 962 -28.17 -0.82 25.46
C GLY A 962 -27.14 -0.09 26.31
N VAL A 963 -27.62 0.61 27.34
CA VAL A 963 -26.80 1.51 28.18
C VAL A 963 -25.62 0.74 28.78
N ASN A 964 -24.42 1.33 28.71
CA ASN A 964 -23.17 0.66 29.05
C ASN A 964 -22.99 0.41 30.56
N ASP A 965 -23.45 1.33 31.40
CA ASP A 965 -23.10 1.42 32.82
C ASP A 965 -24.21 0.97 33.79
N SER A 966 -25.32 0.45 33.26
CA SER A 966 -26.42 -0.01 34.09
C SER A 966 -27.24 -1.10 33.39
N GLY A 967 -28.16 -1.73 34.12
CA GLY A 967 -29.18 -2.62 33.55
C GLY A 967 -30.20 -1.93 32.63
N GLY A 968 -30.04 -0.64 32.30
CA GLY A 968 -31.00 0.17 31.56
C GLY A 968 -30.99 0.00 30.03
N CYS A 969 -32.08 0.44 29.40
CA CYS A 969 -32.25 0.48 27.95
C CYS A 969 -32.76 1.87 27.55
N ASN A 970 -32.15 2.47 26.53
CA ASN A 970 -32.68 3.67 25.89
C ASN A 970 -33.70 3.27 24.81
N SER A 971 -34.46 4.25 24.31
CA SER A 971 -35.36 4.00 23.17
C SER A 971 -34.55 3.63 21.93
N GLY A 972 -34.84 2.48 21.33
CA GLY A 972 -34.13 2.00 20.14
C GLY A 972 -32.96 1.05 20.42
N ASP A 973 -32.65 0.72 21.67
CA ASP A 973 -31.49 -0.14 21.99
C ASP A 973 -31.92 -1.52 22.55
N CYS A 974 -31.00 -2.27 23.18
CA CYS A 974 -31.28 -3.52 23.89
C CYS A 974 -31.91 -4.63 23.03
N TYR A 975 -31.44 -4.77 21.79
CA TYR A 975 -31.87 -5.85 20.91
C TYR A 975 -31.68 -7.23 21.53
N ALA A 976 -30.57 -7.48 22.25
CA ALA A 976 -30.32 -8.75 22.92
C ALA A 976 -31.33 -9.10 24.03
N PHE A 977 -32.07 -8.11 24.52
CA PHE A 977 -33.08 -8.25 25.57
C PHE A 977 -34.52 -8.14 25.01
N ASN A 978 -34.66 -8.05 23.68
CA ASN A 978 -35.93 -7.81 22.99
C ASN A 978 -36.70 -6.58 23.52
N ALA A 979 -35.97 -5.52 23.91
CA ALA A 979 -36.53 -4.37 24.60
C ALA A 979 -36.46 -3.10 23.74
N ASN A 980 -37.54 -2.80 23.01
CA ASN A 980 -37.67 -1.60 22.16
C ASN A 980 -36.54 -1.38 21.14
N PRO A 981 -36.14 -2.40 20.34
CA PRO A 981 -35.00 -2.31 19.45
C PRO A 981 -35.26 -1.45 18.20
N ASP A 982 -34.34 -0.53 17.92
CA ASP A 982 -34.13 0.06 16.60
C ASP A 982 -33.38 -0.96 15.76
N VAL A 983 -34.17 -1.76 15.04
CA VAL A 983 -33.66 -2.85 14.22
C VAL A 983 -32.73 -2.33 13.11
N TRP A 984 -32.83 -1.05 12.73
CA TRP A 984 -31.98 -0.48 11.69
C TRP A 984 -30.49 -0.51 12.05
N ARG A 985 -30.12 -0.16 13.28
CA ARG A 985 -28.72 -0.20 13.72
C ARG A 985 -28.17 -1.62 13.77
N ILE A 986 -29.03 -2.61 14.04
CA ILE A 986 -28.67 -4.03 13.97
C ILE A 986 -28.44 -4.45 12.51
N VAL A 987 -29.31 -4.03 11.59
CA VAL A 987 -29.16 -4.27 10.14
C VAL A 987 -27.81 -3.72 9.66
N VAL A 988 -27.55 -2.43 9.91
CA VAL A 988 -26.33 -1.75 9.47
C VAL A 988 -25.08 -2.37 10.10
N GLY A 989 -25.06 -2.54 11.42
CA GLY A 989 -23.93 -3.14 12.13
C GLY A 989 -23.64 -4.57 11.66
N SER A 990 -24.67 -5.37 11.38
CA SER A 990 -24.49 -6.74 10.89
C SER A 990 -23.88 -6.83 9.48
N ARG A 991 -23.96 -5.74 8.71
CA ARG A 991 -23.32 -5.55 7.40
C ARG A 991 -21.98 -4.81 7.50
N GLY A 992 -21.37 -4.74 8.69
CA GLY A 992 -20.07 -4.09 8.86
C GLY A 992 -20.13 -2.57 8.92
N GLY A 993 -21.32 -1.96 9.05
CA GLY A 993 -21.44 -0.50 9.12
C GLY A 993 -21.15 0.24 7.82
N ILE A 994 -21.18 -0.47 6.68
CA ILE A 994 -20.88 0.11 5.37
C ILE A 994 -21.80 1.29 5.04
N ARG A 995 -21.24 2.30 4.37
CA ARG A 995 -21.98 3.48 3.87
C ARG A 995 -23.06 3.09 2.86
N PHE A 996 -24.07 3.95 2.69
CA PHE A 996 -25.13 3.71 1.69
C PHE A 996 -24.59 3.80 0.26
N ALA A 997 -23.71 4.77 0.02
CA ALA A 997 -22.92 4.89 -1.19
C ALA A 997 -21.45 4.83 -0.80
N ASN A 998 -20.62 4.17 -1.61
CA ASN A 998 -19.18 4.19 -1.40
C ASN A 998 -18.56 5.51 -1.87
N ASP A 999 -18.83 6.57 -1.11
CA ASP A 999 -18.21 7.88 -1.27
C ASP A 999 -17.61 8.26 0.09
N PRO A 1000 -16.28 8.16 0.26
CA PRO A 1000 -15.63 8.44 1.53
C PRO A 1000 -15.81 9.91 1.96
N PHE A 1001 -15.97 10.85 1.01
CA PHE A 1001 -16.10 12.28 1.27
C PHE A 1001 -17.55 12.76 1.35
N ALA A 1002 -18.52 11.88 1.14
CA ALA A 1002 -19.92 12.22 1.32
C ALA A 1002 -20.17 12.69 2.76
N PRO A 1003 -20.80 13.85 2.96
CA PRO A 1003 -21.10 14.35 4.30
C PRO A 1003 -22.15 13.45 4.95
N ILE A 1004 -21.80 12.87 6.09
CA ILE A 1004 -22.69 12.10 6.95
C ILE A 1004 -22.67 12.68 8.37
N ASP A 1005 -23.64 12.28 9.20
CA ASP A 1005 -23.62 12.67 10.62
C ASP A 1005 -22.37 12.12 11.32
N THR A 1006 -21.81 12.90 12.25
CA THR A 1006 -20.61 12.52 13.02
C THR A 1006 -20.70 11.13 13.65
N TRP A 1007 -21.92 10.71 14.01
CA TRP A 1007 -22.20 9.45 14.66
C TRP A 1007 -23.13 8.55 13.85
N ASP A 1008 -23.17 8.70 12.53
CA ASP A 1008 -23.97 7.85 11.65
C ASP A 1008 -23.54 6.37 11.79
N PRO A 1009 -24.48 5.41 11.94
CA PRO A 1009 -24.14 3.99 11.96
C PRO A 1009 -23.61 3.47 10.61
N MET A 1010 -23.87 4.15 9.49
CA MET A 1010 -23.38 3.81 8.14
C MET A 1010 -22.12 4.64 7.83
N PHE A 1011 -21.00 4.28 8.45
CA PHE A 1011 -19.80 5.11 8.43
C PHE A 1011 -18.64 4.56 7.62
N ALA A 1012 -18.57 3.23 7.48
CA ALA A 1012 -17.39 2.55 6.96
C ALA A 1012 -17.33 2.61 5.42
N ALA A 1013 -16.19 3.04 4.88
CA ALA A 1013 -15.89 2.92 3.46
C ALA A 1013 -15.67 1.47 3.08
N ASP A 1014 -15.04 0.67 3.95
CA ASP A 1014 -14.86 -0.77 3.82
C ASP A 1014 -15.00 -1.46 5.19
N PRO A 1015 -15.39 -2.76 5.23
CA PRO A 1015 -15.73 -3.45 6.47
C PRO A 1015 -14.60 -3.54 7.49
N GLU A 1016 -13.32 -3.48 7.09
CA GLU A 1016 -12.16 -3.40 7.99
C GLU A 1016 -12.23 -2.19 8.94
N GLN A 1017 -12.95 -1.13 8.58
CA GLN A 1017 -13.06 0.05 9.44
C GLN A 1017 -13.99 -0.14 10.65
N SER A 1018 -14.67 -1.27 10.76
CA SER A 1018 -15.73 -1.51 11.75
C SER A 1018 -15.35 -2.62 12.72
N ILE A 1019 -14.92 -2.23 13.93
CA ILE A 1019 -14.64 -3.16 15.02
C ILE A 1019 -15.94 -3.40 15.81
N ASN A 1020 -16.54 -4.57 15.59
CA ASN A 1020 -17.82 -4.96 16.14
C ASN A 1020 -17.67 -5.67 17.48
N TYR A 1021 -18.36 -5.16 18.50
CA TYR A 1021 -18.22 -5.64 19.88
C TYR A 1021 -19.47 -5.39 20.73
N VAL A 1022 -19.52 -6.04 21.89
CA VAL A 1022 -20.58 -5.84 22.90
C VAL A 1022 -20.00 -5.32 24.22
N SER A 1023 -18.83 -5.80 24.64
CA SER A 1023 -18.17 -5.37 25.87
C SER A 1023 -16.67 -5.30 25.65
N ALA A 1024 -16.02 -4.43 26.41
CA ALA A 1024 -14.57 -4.26 26.51
C ALA A 1024 -14.20 -4.22 28.00
N HIS A 1025 -12.94 -3.90 28.32
CA HIS A 1025 -12.46 -3.67 29.67
C HIS A 1025 -13.24 -2.55 30.39
N ASP A 1026 -13.65 -1.53 29.62
CA ASP A 1026 -14.50 -0.41 30.01
C ASP A 1026 -15.97 -0.79 30.23
N ASN A 1027 -16.64 0.02 31.06
CA ASN A 1027 -18.03 -0.14 31.44
C ASN A 1027 -18.29 -1.51 32.12
N LEU A 1028 -19.56 -1.92 32.18
CA LEU A 1028 -19.92 -3.24 32.67
C LEU A 1028 -19.49 -4.33 31.69
N THR A 1029 -19.03 -5.46 32.25
CA THR A 1029 -18.99 -6.72 31.50
C THR A 1029 -20.39 -7.06 30.96
N LEU A 1030 -20.46 -7.82 29.86
CA LEU A 1030 -21.76 -8.27 29.35
C LEU A 1030 -22.55 -9.06 30.40
N ARG A 1031 -21.87 -9.85 31.24
CA ARG A 1031 -22.51 -10.61 32.31
C ARG A 1031 -23.14 -9.69 33.35
N ASP A 1032 -22.40 -8.72 33.86
CA ASP A 1032 -22.92 -7.76 34.85
C ASP A 1032 -24.09 -6.95 34.30
N LYS A 1033 -23.98 -6.51 33.05
CA LYS A 1033 -25.05 -5.83 32.32
C LYS A 1033 -26.33 -6.67 32.28
N ILE A 1034 -26.22 -7.97 31.97
CA ILE A 1034 -27.36 -8.89 31.94
C ILE A 1034 -27.96 -9.09 33.34
N LEU A 1035 -27.12 -9.24 34.37
CA LEU A 1035 -27.57 -9.44 35.75
C LEU A 1035 -28.30 -8.20 36.30
N LEU A 1036 -27.77 -7.01 36.06
CA LEU A 1036 -28.42 -5.76 36.46
C LEU A 1036 -29.71 -5.51 35.68
N TRP A 1037 -29.77 -5.90 34.41
CA TRP A 1037 -31.02 -5.87 33.65
C TRP A 1037 -32.05 -6.83 34.27
N ALA A 1038 -31.64 -8.04 34.69
CA ALA A 1038 -32.53 -9.00 35.34
C ALA A 1038 -33.12 -8.43 36.64
N ASP A 1039 -32.29 -7.84 37.50
CA ASP A 1039 -32.75 -7.22 38.75
C ASP A 1039 -33.77 -6.10 38.48
N ARG A 1040 -33.48 -5.23 37.51
CA ARG A 1040 -34.35 -4.10 37.14
C ARG A 1040 -35.72 -4.56 36.65
N ASN A 1041 -35.78 -5.74 36.03
CA ASN A 1041 -37.00 -6.33 35.48
C ASN A 1041 -37.62 -7.41 36.39
N GLY A 1042 -37.17 -7.52 37.64
CA GLY A 1042 -37.72 -8.46 38.62
C GLY A 1042 -37.50 -9.93 38.26
N ARG A 1043 -36.41 -10.23 37.55
CA ARG A 1043 -36.07 -11.55 37.01
C ARG A 1043 -34.97 -12.20 37.84
N ASP A 1044 -35.10 -13.50 38.10
CA ASP A 1044 -34.13 -14.26 38.90
C ASP A 1044 -32.76 -14.32 38.22
N ARG A 1045 -31.67 -14.05 38.96
CA ARG A 1045 -30.30 -14.06 38.44
C ARG A 1045 -29.80 -15.45 38.03
N GLY A 1046 -30.43 -16.51 38.53
CA GLY A 1046 -30.19 -17.91 38.16
C GLY A 1046 -31.00 -18.38 36.95
N ASP A 1047 -31.85 -17.53 36.38
CA ASP A 1047 -32.69 -17.91 35.25
C ASP A 1047 -31.83 -18.28 34.01
N PRO A 1048 -31.98 -19.51 33.46
CA PRO A 1048 -31.17 -19.99 32.34
C PRO A 1048 -31.21 -19.10 31.08
N TYR A 1049 -32.28 -18.33 30.88
CA TYR A 1049 -32.40 -17.41 29.75
C TYR A 1049 -31.34 -16.30 29.78
N LEU A 1050 -30.86 -15.89 30.96
CA LEU A 1050 -29.80 -14.88 31.04
C LEU A 1050 -28.50 -15.35 30.35
N ARG A 1051 -28.24 -16.66 30.36
CA ARG A 1051 -27.11 -17.26 29.64
C ARG A 1051 -27.33 -17.24 28.13
N ARG A 1052 -28.57 -17.39 27.66
CA ARG A 1052 -28.92 -17.28 26.24
C ARG A 1052 -28.66 -15.87 25.70
N ILE A 1053 -28.96 -14.83 26.48
CA ILE A 1053 -28.65 -13.43 26.08
C ILE A 1053 -27.15 -13.26 25.82
N GLN A 1054 -26.29 -13.85 26.66
CA GLN A 1054 -24.84 -13.81 26.49
C GLN A 1054 -24.42 -14.40 25.13
N GLN A 1055 -24.93 -15.58 24.82
CA GLN A 1055 -24.59 -16.29 23.57
C GLN A 1055 -25.15 -15.57 22.35
N PHE A 1056 -26.38 -15.06 22.46
CA PHE A 1056 -27.00 -14.29 21.40
C PHE A 1056 -26.20 -13.03 21.02
N ALA A 1057 -25.80 -12.23 22.01
CA ALA A 1057 -25.15 -10.95 21.78
C ALA A 1057 -23.82 -11.10 21.02
N ASN A 1058 -22.94 -12.01 21.44
CA ASN A 1058 -21.67 -12.25 20.73
C ASN A 1058 -21.80 -13.21 19.55
N GLY A 1059 -22.83 -14.07 19.51
CA GLY A 1059 -23.16 -14.83 18.32
C GLY A 1059 -23.51 -13.92 17.14
N LEU A 1060 -24.24 -12.83 17.42
CA LEU A 1060 -24.54 -11.81 16.43
C LEU A 1060 -23.25 -11.12 15.95
N VAL A 1061 -22.34 -10.73 16.85
CA VAL A 1061 -21.05 -10.14 16.48
C VAL A 1061 -20.21 -11.09 15.61
N LEU A 1062 -20.07 -12.36 16.03
CA LEU A 1062 -19.22 -13.35 15.34
C LEU A 1062 -19.76 -13.75 13.95
N THR A 1063 -21.05 -13.57 13.69
CA THR A 1063 -21.71 -13.89 12.41
C THR A 1063 -22.00 -12.66 11.53
N SER A 1064 -21.59 -11.46 11.97
CA SER A 1064 -21.72 -10.22 11.21
C SER A 1064 -20.49 -9.95 10.34
N GLN A 1065 -20.62 -9.12 9.30
CA GLN A 1065 -19.47 -8.57 8.56
C GLN A 1065 -18.68 -7.58 9.44
N GLY A 1066 -17.46 -7.21 9.02
CA GLY A 1066 -16.51 -6.39 9.81
C GLY A 1066 -15.65 -7.23 10.74
N ILE A 1067 -14.98 -6.62 11.72
CA ILE A 1067 -13.99 -7.31 12.58
C ILE A 1067 -14.56 -7.57 13.98
N PRO A 1068 -14.76 -8.84 14.41
CA PRO A 1068 -15.28 -9.15 15.73
C PRO A 1068 -14.23 -8.97 16.84
N PHE A 1069 -14.67 -8.39 17.94
CA PHE A 1069 -13.88 -8.17 19.16
C PHE A 1069 -14.55 -8.77 20.40
N LEU A 1070 -13.75 -9.45 21.22
CA LEU A 1070 -14.18 -10.13 22.44
C LEU A 1070 -13.34 -9.65 23.64
N HIS A 1071 -14.02 -9.26 24.72
CA HIS A 1071 -13.36 -8.97 26.00
C HIS A 1071 -13.05 -10.27 26.75
N ALA A 1072 -11.84 -10.42 27.29
CA ALA A 1072 -11.41 -11.65 27.93
C ALA A 1072 -12.36 -12.13 29.03
N GLY A 1073 -12.76 -13.40 28.95
CA GLY A 1073 -13.66 -14.05 29.88
C GLY A 1073 -15.15 -13.91 29.52
N VAL A 1074 -15.51 -13.18 28.47
CA VAL A 1074 -16.90 -13.06 28.00
C VAL A 1074 -17.48 -14.42 27.59
N GLU A 1075 -16.64 -15.31 27.07
CA GLU A 1075 -16.92 -16.70 26.72
C GLU A 1075 -17.06 -17.63 27.93
N MET A 1076 -16.80 -17.12 29.14
CA MET A 1076 -16.89 -17.86 30.41
C MET A 1076 -17.84 -17.19 31.41
N LEU A 1077 -18.56 -16.15 31.02
CA LEU A 1077 -19.41 -15.33 31.89
C LEU A 1077 -18.63 -14.53 32.95
N ARG A 1078 -17.47 -13.97 32.60
CA ARG A 1078 -16.73 -13.04 33.47
C ARG A 1078 -17.65 -11.94 33.98
N ASP A 1079 -17.66 -11.78 35.29
CA ASP A 1079 -18.29 -10.66 35.99
C ASP A 1079 -17.23 -9.92 36.81
N LYS A 1080 -17.45 -8.62 37.00
CA LYS A 1080 -16.66 -7.72 37.82
C LYS A 1080 -17.51 -7.20 38.99
N GLN A 1081 -18.45 -8.01 39.48
CA GLN A 1081 -19.29 -7.68 40.64
C GLN A 1081 -20.08 -6.38 40.47
N GLY A 1082 -20.47 -6.04 39.24
CA GLY A 1082 -21.16 -4.79 38.91
C GLY A 1082 -20.29 -3.54 38.87
N ASP A 1083 -18.96 -3.65 38.97
CA ASP A 1083 -18.04 -2.54 38.80
C ASP A 1083 -17.93 -2.16 37.31
N HIS A 1084 -18.49 -1.01 36.96
CA HIS A 1084 -18.48 -0.47 35.60
C HIS A 1084 -17.16 0.25 35.23
N ASN A 1085 -16.26 0.51 36.17
CA ASN A 1085 -15.03 1.26 35.90
C ASN A 1085 -13.94 0.79 36.86
N SER A 1086 -13.45 -0.40 36.56
CA SER A 1086 -12.59 -1.19 37.44
C SER A 1086 -11.10 -0.89 37.23
N TYR A 1087 -10.75 0.29 36.72
CA TYR A 1087 -9.38 0.63 36.34
C TYR A 1087 -8.36 0.46 37.46
N GLN A 1088 -8.75 0.74 38.70
CA GLN A 1088 -7.91 0.60 39.90
C GLN A 1088 -8.48 -0.42 40.91
N SER A 1089 -9.56 -1.13 40.54
CA SER A 1089 -10.14 -2.15 41.39
C SER A 1089 -9.21 -3.35 41.45
N GLY A 1090 -8.92 -3.87 42.64
CA GLY A 1090 -7.93 -4.94 42.81
C GLY A 1090 -8.29 -6.26 42.13
N ASP A 1091 -7.37 -7.23 42.20
CA ASP A 1091 -7.49 -8.53 41.52
C ASP A 1091 -8.82 -9.25 41.79
N ALA A 1092 -9.41 -9.11 42.98
CA ALA A 1092 -10.68 -9.75 43.31
C ALA A 1092 -11.83 -9.37 42.37
N VAL A 1093 -11.77 -8.17 41.78
CA VAL A 1093 -12.73 -7.66 40.80
C VAL A 1093 -12.29 -8.02 39.38
N ASN A 1094 -11.01 -7.82 39.04
CA ASN A 1094 -10.54 -7.91 37.65
C ASN A 1094 -10.08 -9.29 37.19
N GLN A 1095 -9.57 -10.15 38.08
CA GLN A 1095 -8.92 -11.41 37.69
C GLN A 1095 -9.84 -12.36 36.90
N ILE A 1096 -9.27 -13.10 35.96
CA ILE A 1096 -9.94 -14.22 35.30
C ILE A 1096 -9.94 -15.43 36.25
N ARG A 1097 -11.13 -15.85 36.68
CA ARG A 1097 -11.30 -17.05 37.49
C ARG A 1097 -11.53 -18.24 36.57
N TRP A 1098 -10.56 -19.15 36.48
CA TRP A 1098 -10.64 -20.28 35.54
C TRP A 1098 -11.66 -21.35 35.94
N GLU A 1099 -12.18 -21.29 37.18
CA GLU A 1099 -13.38 -22.02 37.57
C GLU A 1099 -14.60 -21.63 36.71
N TRP A 1100 -14.68 -20.38 36.22
CA TRP A 1100 -15.75 -19.96 35.32
C TRP A 1100 -15.78 -20.78 34.02
N LYS A 1101 -14.62 -21.15 33.47
CA LYS A 1101 -14.56 -22.06 32.31
C LYS A 1101 -15.17 -23.42 32.64
N THR A 1102 -14.84 -23.95 33.81
CA THR A 1102 -15.32 -25.26 34.27
C THR A 1102 -16.83 -25.24 34.47
N ASN A 1103 -17.34 -24.20 35.14
CA ASN A 1103 -18.77 -24.06 35.46
C ASN A 1103 -19.63 -23.67 34.25
N ASN A 1104 -19.02 -23.13 33.18
CA ASN A 1104 -19.71 -22.62 31.99
C ASN A 1104 -19.15 -23.21 30.69
N ALA A 1105 -18.75 -24.49 30.70
CA ALA A 1105 -18.12 -25.15 29.56
C ALA A 1105 -18.99 -25.14 28.29
N ASP A 1106 -20.32 -25.14 28.44
CA ASP A 1106 -21.30 -24.99 27.35
C ASP A 1106 -21.25 -23.60 26.69
N ILE A 1107 -21.03 -22.54 27.48
CA ILE A 1107 -20.86 -21.18 26.94
C ILE A 1107 -19.52 -21.10 26.21
N PHE A 1108 -18.44 -21.61 26.80
CA PHE A 1108 -17.14 -21.65 26.15
C PHE A 1108 -17.19 -22.40 24.80
N ALA A 1109 -17.84 -23.57 24.78
CA ALA A 1109 -18.03 -24.36 23.56
C ALA A 1109 -18.78 -23.57 22.48
N TYR A 1110 -19.82 -22.83 22.86
CA TYR A 1110 -20.55 -21.97 21.92
C TYR A 1110 -19.66 -20.94 21.23
N TYR A 1111 -18.83 -20.22 21.99
CA TYR A 1111 -17.95 -19.20 21.41
C TYR A 1111 -16.90 -19.83 20.50
N LYS A 1112 -16.27 -20.91 20.96
CA LYS A 1112 -15.30 -21.68 20.18
C LYS A 1112 -15.87 -22.14 18.84
N ASP A 1113 -17.08 -22.71 18.85
CA ASP A 1113 -17.69 -23.24 17.62
C ASP A 1113 -18.15 -22.11 16.68
N ALA A 1114 -18.65 -20.98 17.21
CA ALA A 1114 -18.98 -19.81 16.40
C ALA A 1114 -17.74 -19.16 15.76
N ILE A 1115 -16.62 -19.12 16.48
CA ILE A 1115 -15.32 -18.69 15.95
C ILE A 1115 -14.84 -19.64 14.85
N ALA A 1116 -14.94 -20.95 15.07
CA ALA A 1116 -14.57 -21.96 14.08
C ALA A 1116 -15.42 -21.83 12.81
N LEU A 1117 -16.73 -21.61 12.95
CA LEU A 1117 -17.65 -21.37 11.84
C LEU A 1117 -17.23 -20.13 11.02
N ARG A 1118 -16.97 -18.99 11.69
CA ARG A 1118 -16.51 -17.77 11.01
C ARG A 1118 -15.20 -17.98 10.24
N LYS A 1119 -14.25 -18.70 10.83
CA LYS A 1119 -12.94 -18.94 10.20
C LYS A 1119 -13.06 -19.83 8.96
N ALA A 1120 -13.91 -20.86 9.03
CA ALA A 1120 -14.11 -21.80 7.93
C ALA A 1120 -14.80 -21.20 6.70
N HIS A 1121 -15.54 -20.09 6.87
CA HIS A 1121 -16.42 -19.55 5.83
C HIS A 1121 -16.17 -18.07 5.56
N SER A 1122 -15.59 -17.75 4.40
CA SER A 1122 -15.32 -16.38 3.94
C SER A 1122 -16.58 -15.54 3.71
N GLY A 1123 -17.76 -16.17 3.61
CA GLY A 1123 -19.04 -15.48 3.53
C GLY A 1123 -19.34 -14.57 4.73
N PHE A 1124 -18.74 -14.84 5.90
CA PHE A 1124 -18.85 -13.96 7.08
C PHE A 1124 -17.82 -12.82 7.12
N ARG A 1125 -16.91 -12.80 6.15
CA ARG A 1125 -15.69 -11.97 6.11
C ARG A 1125 -15.46 -11.40 4.70
N MET A 1126 -16.51 -10.87 4.09
CA MET A 1126 -16.35 -10.08 2.87
C MET A 1126 -15.53 -8.83 3.19
N ASN A 1127 -14.58 -8.49 2.34
CA ASN A 1127 -13.52 -7.52 2.65
C ASN A 1127 -13.67 -6.19 1.89
N THR A 1128 -14.72 -6.04 1.09
CA THR A 1128 -15.02 -4.76 0.43
C THR A 1128 -16.46 -4.34 0.62
N TRP A 1129 -16.68 -3.03 0.59
CA TRP A 1129 -18.02 -2.45 0.52
C TRP A 1129 -18.86 -3.04 -0.59
N ARG A 1130 -18.27 -3.22 -1.77
CA ARG A 1130 -18.97 -3.68 -2.97
C ARG A 1130 -19.50 -5.10 -2.80
N GLU A 1131 -18.70 -5.99 -2.23
CA GLU A 1131 -19.13 -7.36 -1.96
C GLU A 1131 -20.33 -7.37 -1.01
N ILE A 1132 -20.26 -6.64 0.10
CA ILE A 1132 -21.35 -6.59 1.07
C ILE A 1132 -22.59 -5.93 0.47
N ASP A 1133 -22.43 -4.88 -0.33
CA ASP A 1133 -23.56 -4.20 -0.98
C ASP A 1133 -24.29 -5.14 -1.97
N GLN A 1134 -23.53 -5.89 -2.77
CA GLN A 1134 -24.07 -6.74 -3.84
C GLN A 1134 -24.54 -8.12 -3.35
N HIS A 1135 -23.90 -8.66 -2.32
CA HIS A 1135 -24.03 -10.08 -1.96
C HIS A 1135 -24.61 -10.32 -0.56
N VAL A 1136 -24.83 -9.29 0.24
CA VAL A 1136 -25.52 -9.38 1.54
C VAL A 1136 -26.83 -8.62 1.50
N THR A 1137 -27.95 -9.33 1.46
CA THR A 1137 -29.28 -8.75 1.59
C THR A 1137 -29.83 -8.95 3.00
N THR A 1138 -30.20 -7.85 3.66
CA THR A 1138 -30.79 -7.92 5.01
C THR A 1138 -32.28 -7.65 4.99
N THR A 1139 -33.06 -8.44 5.72
CA THR A 1139 -34.50 -8.25 5.89
C THR A 1139 -34.91 -8.30 7.36
N THR A 1140 -36.05 -7.67 7.66
CA THR A 1140 -36.61 -7.57 9.01
C THR A 1140 -38.04 -8.12 9.02
N PRO A 1141 -38.21 -9.45 8.89
CA PRO A 1141 -39.53 -10.04 8.61
C PRO A 1141 -40.56 -9.80 9.71
N ARG A 1142 -40.12 -9.53 10.94
CA ARG A 1142 -40.95 -9.05 12.05
C ARG A 1142 -40.09 -8.39 13.12
N HIS A 1143 -40.75 -7.75 14.09
CA HIS A 1143 -40.10 -7.22 15.28
C HIS A 1143 -39.21 -8.28 15.97
N GLY A 1144 -37.99 -7.89 16.32
CA GLY A 1144 -37.03 -8.76 16.99
C GLY A 1144 -36.29 -9.75 16.06
N VAL A 1145 -36.52 -9.73 14.75
CA VAL A 1145 -35.86 -10.64 13.80
C VAL A 1145 -35.12 -9.87 12.70
N VAL A 1146 -33.83 -10.14 12.56
CA VAL A 1146 -32.98 -9.68 11.45
C VAL A 1146 -32.45 -10.90 10.71
N VAL A 1147 -32.56 -10.88 9.38
CA VAL A 1147 -32.10 -11.97 8.53
C VAL A 1147 -31.12 -11.44 7.50
N ASN A 1148 -29.88 -11.90 7.54
CA ASN A 1148 -28.88 -11.68 6.50
C ASN A 1148 -28.87 -12.89 5.56
N HIS A 1149 -29.17 -12.68 4.28
CA HIS A 1149 -28.98 -13.65 3.22
C HIS A 1149 -27.72 -13.27 2.44
N ILE A 1150 -26.72 -14.14 2.51
CA ILE A 1150 -25.38 -13.94 2.01
C ILE A 1150 -25.15 -14.90 0.83
N GLN A 1151 -24.78 -14.37 -0.32
CA GLN A 1151 -24.35 -15.15 -1.49
C GLN A 1151 -22.88 -15.55 -1.35
N ALA A 1152 -22.57 -16.40 -0.36
CA ALA A 1152 -21.22 -16.66 0.11
C ALA A 1152 -20.28 -17.21 -0.99
N GLY A 1153 -20.78 -18.03 -1.91
CA GLY A 1153 -19.97 -18.55 -3.03
C GLY A 1153 -19.48 -17.47 -4.02
N ARG A 1154 -20.01 -16.25 -3.95
CA ARG A 1154 -19.49 -15.10 -4.72
C ARG A 1154 -18.18 -14.56 -4.16
N ASN A 1155 -17.87 -14.85 -2.90
CA ASN A 1155 -16.61 -14.54 -2.21
C ASN A 1155 -15.72 -15.79 -2.04
N GLY A 1156 -15.84 -16.77 -2.93
CA GLY A 1156 -15.02 -17.99 -2.91
C GLY A 1156 -15.27 -18.94 -1.73
N ASP A 1157 -16.37 -18.78 -0.98
CA ASP A 1157 -16.75 -19.70 0.09
C ASP A 1157 -17.15 -21.07 -0.50
N ASP A 1158 -16.82 -22.15 0.22
CA ASP A 1158 -17.26 -23.51 -0.11
C ASP A 1158 -18.79 -23.66 -0.01
N TRP A 1159 -19.48 -22.76 0.68
CA TRP A 1159 -20.94 -22.68 0.72
C TRP A 1159 -21.46 -21.67 -0.29
N SER A 1160 -22.39 -22.12 -1.15
CA SER A 1160 -22.97 -21.25 -2.17
C SER A 1160 -23.82 -20.11 -1.59
N GLU A 1161 -24.57 -20.37 -0.52
CA GLU A 1161 -25.43 -19.41 0.17
C GLU A 1161 -25.44 -19.64 1.69
N ILE A 1162 -25.51 -18.55 2.47
CA ILE A 1162 -25.64 -18.56 3.93
C ILE A 1162 -26.82 -17.68 4.32
N ILE A 1163 -27.64 -18.12 5.28
CA ILE A 1163 -28.67 -17.30 5.90
C ILE A 1163 -28.43 -17.27 7.41
N VAL A 1164 -28.20 -16.06 7.94
CA VAL A 1164 -28.06 -15.78 9.37
C VAL A 1164 -29.35 -15.15 9.87
N ILE A 1165 -30.01 -15.78 10.83
CA ILE A 1165 -31.25 -15.31 11.45
C ILE A 1165 -30.92 -14.94 12.91
N ALA A 1166 -30.79 -13.65 13.18
CA ALA A 1166 -30.72 -13.13 14.54
C ALA A 1166 -32.15 -12.91 15.04
N ASN A 1167 -32.58 -13.69 16.02
CA ASN A 1167 -33.93 -13.61 16.59
C ASN A 1167 -33.84 -13.31 18.09
N SER A 1168 -34.14 -12.08 18.49
CA SER A 1168 -34.19 -11.72 19.91
C SER A 1168 -35.53 -12.03 20.58
N ALA A 1169 -36.60 -12.23 19.78
CA ALA A 1169 -37.97 -12.41 20.26
C ALA A 1169 -38.29 -13.88 20.61
N ASP A 1170 -39.56 -14.29 20.52
CA ASP A 1170 -39.98 -15.68 20.62
C ASP A 1170 -39.60 -16.49 19.36
N ASN A 1171 -39.82 -17.81 19.35
CA ASN A 1171 -39.49 -18.65 18.20
C ASN A 1171 -40.15 -18.13 16.92
N TYR A 1172 -39.38 -18.11 15.83
CA TYR A 1172 -39.81 -17.63 14.53
C TYR A 1172 -39.62 -18.70 13.46
N THR A 1173 -40.67 -19.02 12.70
CA THR A 1173 -40.56 -19.91 11.55
C THR A 1173 -40.21 -19.10 10.31
N PHE A 1174 -39.00 -19.29 9.79
CA PHE A 1174 -38.51 -18.66 8.57
C PHE A 1174 -38.76 -19.58 7.37
N THR A 1175 -39.25 -19.01 6.26
CA THR A 1175 -39.43 -19.73 4.99
C THR A 1175 -38.13 -19.69 4.20
N LEU A 1176 -37.58 -20.87 3.93
CA LEU A 1176 -36.33 -21.00 3.18
C LEU A 1176 -36.58 -20.83 1.67
N PRO A 1177 -35.65 -20.20 0.93
CA PRO A 1177 -35.65 -20.26 -0.53
C PRO A 1177 -35.60 -21.71 -1.03
N PRO A 1178 -36.07 -22.01 -2.26
CA PRO A 1178 -35.95 -23.34 -2.83
C PRO A 1178 -34.49 -23.83 -2.86
N GLY A 1179 -34.24 -25.03 -2.36
CA GLY A 1179 -32.90 -25.61 -2.30
C GLY A 1179 -32.76 -26.68 -1.21
N ALA A 1180 -31.64 -27.39 -1.24
CA ALA A 1180 -31.24 -28.30 -0.17
C ALA A 1180 -30.45 -27.52 0.88
N TRP A 1181 -31.11 -27.15 1.97
CA TRP A 1181 -30.49 -26.38 3.05
C TRP A 1181 -30.07 -27.30 4.18
N LYS A 1182 -29.03 -26.88 4.91
CA LYS A 1182 -28.56 -27.52 6.14
C LYS A 1182 -28.42 -26.46 7.22
N VAL A 1183 -28.53 -26.89 8.47
CA VAL A 1183 -28.23 -26.05 9.62
C VAL A 1183 -26.72 -26.09 9.87
N ALA A 1184 -26.08 -24.93 9.99
CA ALA A 1184 -24.70 -24.79 10.47
C ALA A 1184 -24.66 -24.52 11.97
N MET A 1185 -25.62 -23.74 12.47
CA MET A 1185 -25.72 -23.32 13.86
C MET A 1185 -27.20 -23.19 14.21
N GLU A 1186 -27.66 -23.93 15.21
CA GLU A 1186 -28.99 -23.74 15.81
C GLU A 1186 -28.86 -23.88 17.31
N LYS A 1187 -29.85 -23.37 18.05
CA LYS A 1187 -29.84 -23.36 19.52
C LYS A 1187 -28.68 -22.52 20.07
N SER A 1188 -28.71 -22.30 21.38
CA SER A 1188 -27.55 -21.82 22.13
C SER A 1188 -26.38 -22.82 22.16
N ASP A 1189 -26.22 -23.66 21.13
CA ASP A 1189 -25.25 -24.75 21.01
C ASP A 1189 -24.91 -24.97 19.52
N PRO A 1190 -23.82 -24.38 18.99
CA PRO A 1190 -23.55 -24.35 17.56
C PRO A 1190 -23.27 -25.74 16.98
N SER A 1191 -22.91 -26.71 17.83
CA SER A 1191 -22.65 -28.09 17.44
C SER A 1191 -23.93 -28.93 17.23
N ALA A 1192 -25.06 -28.53 17.81
CA ALA A 1192 -26.25 -29.36 17.92
C ALA A 1192 -26.99 -29.63 16.60
N GLY A 1193 -26.81 -28.76 15.59
CA GLY A 1193 -27.50 -28.85 14.30
C GLY A 1193 -26.60 -29.03 13.08
N ASN A 1194 -25.28 -29.06 13.25
CA ASN A 1194 -24.34 -28.98 12.13
C ASN A 1194 -24.57 -30.11 11.11
N GLY A 1195 -24.95 -29.73 9.89
CA GLY A 1195 -25.22 -30.62 8.77
C GLY A 1195 -26.63 -31.21 8.72
N ARG A 1196 -27.52 -30.86 9.67
CA ARG A 1196 -28.91 -31.35 9.69
C ARG A 1196 -29.70 -30.78 8.49
N PRO A 1197 -30.27 -31.62 7.60
CA PRO A 1197 -31.02 -31.13 6.45
C PRO A 1197 -32.34 -30.46 6.89
N VAL A 1198 -32.68 -29.36 6.23
CA VAL A 1198 -33.93 -28.59 6.39
C VAL A 1198 -34.48 -28.21 5.02
N SER A 1199 -35.80 -28.15 4.89
CA SER A 1199 -36.47 -27.83 3.62
C SER A 1199 -37.80 -27.12 3.87
N GLY A 1200 -38.13 -26.13 3.05
CA GLY A 1200 -39.36 -25.36 3.15
C GLY A 1200 -39.31 -24.31 4.27
N THR A 1201 -39.13 -24.75 5.51
CA THR A 1201 -39.02 -23.84 6.68
C THR A 1201 -37.96 -24.29 7.67
N VAL A 1202 -37.49 -23.35 8.48
CA VAL A 1202 -36.65 -23.59 9.67
C VAL A 1202 -37.19 -22.79 10.85
N VAL A 1203 -37.14 -23.35 12.06
CA VAL A 1203 -37.51 -22.64 13.28
C VAL A 1203 -36.25 -21.98 13.83
N ALA A 1204 -36.19 -20.65 13.76
CA ALA A 1204 -35.20 -19.85 14.47
C ALA A 1204 -35.63 -19.67 15.92
N GLU A 1205 -34.82 -20.16 16.86
CA GLU A 1205 -35.13 -20.07 18.29
C GLU A 1205 -35.17 -18.62 18.79
N GLY A 1206 -35.97 -18.37 19.82
CA GLY A 1206 -36.01 -17.09 20.50
C GLY A 1206 -34.73 -16.80 21.28
N THR A 1207 -34.27 -15.55 21.18
CA THR A 1207 -32.99 -15.06 21.75
C THR A 1207 -31.82 -15.97 21.35
N ALA A 1208 -31.67 -16.19 20.04
CA ALA A 1208 -30.62 -17.02 19.45
C ALA A 1208 -30.26 -16.55 18.04
N VAL A 1209 -29.06 -16.93 17.60
CA VAL A 1209 -28.63 -16.82 16.19
C VAL A 1209 -28.76 -18.20 15.56
N THR A 1210 -29.48 -18.28 14.45
CA THR A 1210 -29.60 -19.51 13.64
C THR A 1210 -28.92 -19.28 12.31
N VAL A 1211 -28.00 -20.17 11.93
CA VAL A 1211 -27.31 -20.14 10.64
C VAL A 1211 -27.69 -21.38 9.85
N VAL A 1212 -28.18 -21.17 8.63
CA VAL A 1212 -28.39 -22.23 7.65
C VAL A 1212 -27.58 -21.93 6.40
N TYR A 1213 -27.20 -22.97 5.67
CA TYR A 1213 -26.37 -22.85 4.49
C TYR A 1213 -26.77 -23.85 3.41
N LYS A 1214 -26.22 -23.63 2.22
CA LYS A 1214 -26.36 -24.48 1.04
C LYS A 1214 -24.97 -24.81 0.52
N ASP A 1215 -24.72 -26.09 0.26
CA ASP A 1215 -23.47 -26.55 -0.37
C ASP A 1215 -23.28 -25.95 -1.78
#